data_AF-A0A4P6X4Q1-F1
#
_entry.id   AF-A0A4P6X4Q1-F1
#
_cell.length_a   1.000
_cell.length_b   1.000
_cell.length_c   1.000
_cell.angle_alpha   90.00
_cell.angle_beta   90.00
_cell.angle_gamma   90.00
#
_symmetry.space_group_name_H-M   'P 1'
#
loop_
_entity.id
_entity.type
_entity.pdbx_description
1 polymer ?
#
loop_
_entity_poly.entity_id
_entity_poly.type
_entity_poly.pdbx_seq_one_letter_code
_entity_poly.pdbx_strand_id
1 'polypeptide(L)'
;MGRRPLALNKASLAQRGYRLLLRGLTLPLLGWLWLRGRKDAGYRERLRERLGFIRIEPASMGGLWIHAASVGEVQAARPLIAALRETWPDHAITVSTQSPTGARTLRSHWGDDIRHVFAPIDTPGATRRFLDRLQPSLLVLIEREIWPEMLWQCRQRLTPVALVNARLSADSAQFYQRWRALMAPVWSQMAVVAAADAPSVEHYAALGVPADRLVLTGNLKFDQRDTPESPDRLPWLAGRPIVVAGSTHDGEEAALLLAWPELARQHPGALLILVPRHPERFDEVAEQITASGLSFVRRSRGETPAAGTAVLLADTMGELGTWYLHASVCFIGGSLVPIGGHNALEAMACARPVLFGPHTHHFQELYQDVEACGAGERVDSARLMLHTAAQWMRDKALLQRKGQQARDFVLRQQGSSQRSLQALRQVWAPMRPERLAPARASTPAGQTIWFDPTQVVEALPALFTPPPDDSAALATGSGRGQAHRVALDHGEGVLRHYRRGGLMARLSPDRYLGRSPLSSRAMNEFTLLRRLRAWDLPVPAPVAARQVRGLIGHTADIVVAMIPQTRNVAQALSEGPLPATDWIAHGSAIRQLHDRQVFHSDLNCHNLLLDAQGRAWIVDFDKCGVRPGEAWKQENLERLRRSLRKEQGRRHPFHWDEARWDDLLKGYAGEA
;
A
#
# COMPACT_ATOMS: atom_id res chain seq x y z
N MET A 1 -22.00 2.09 -7.78
CA MET A 1 -22.09 0.82 -8.53
C MET A 1 -21.08 -0.18 -7.97
N GLY A 2 -21.52 -1.12 -7.14
CA GLY A 2 -20.65 -2.14 -6.54
C GLY A 2 -20.28 -3.22 -7.56
N ARG A 3 -19.00 -3.33 -7.93
CA ARG A 3 -18.51 -4.36 -8.85
C ARG A 3 -18.76 -5.75 -8.24
N ARG A 4 -19.44 -6.63 -8.98
CA ARG A 4 -19.85 -7.97 -8.50
C ARG A 4 -18.62 -8.77 -8.02
N PRO A 5 -18.58 -9.26 -6.77
CA PRO A 5 -17.55 -10.20 -6.36
C PRO A 5 -17.70 -11.49 -7.15
N LEU A 6 -16.70 -11.84 -7.96
CA LEU A 6 -16.64 -13.13 -8.65
C LEU A 6 -16.71 -14.24 -7.59
N ALA A 7 -17.59 -15.24 -7.80
CA ALA A 7 -17.78 -16.35 -6.86
C ALA A 7 -16.44 -16.99 -6.43
N LEU A 8 -16.30 -17.33 -5.15
CA LEU A 8 -15.11 -18.03 -4.64
C LEU A 8 -15.26 -19.53 -4.89
N ASN A 9 -14.53 -20.04 -5.86
CA ASN A 9 -14.41 -21.49 -6.06
C ASN A 9 -13.56 -22.11 -4.94
N LYS A 10 -13.74 -23.42 -4.68
CA LYS A 10 -12.81 -24.19 -3.84
C LYS A 10 -11.40 -24.11 -4.46
N ALA A 11 -10.37 -24.15 -3.63
CA ALA A 11 -8.98 -24.12 -4.10
C ALA A 11 -8.73 -25.22 -5.14
N SER A 12 -8.15 -24.86 -6.30
CA SER A 12 -7.88 -25.81 -7.38
C SER A 12 -6.83 -26.86 -7.00
N LEU A 13 -6.70 -27.94 -7.76
CA LEU A 13 -5.62 -28.92 -7.59
C LEU A 13 -4.24 -28.25 -7.70
N ALA A 14 -4.05 -27.38 -8.70
CA ALA A 14 -2.82 -26.61 -8.87
C ALA A 14 -2.51 -25.75 -7.63
N GLN A 15 -3.52 -25.10 -7.05
CA GLN A 15 -3.34 -24.31 -5.83
C GLN A 15 -2.99 -25.18 -4.61
N ARG A 16 -3.60 -26.37 -4.48
CA ARG A 16 -3.22 -27.31 -3.41
C ARG A 16 -1.78 -27.78 -3.56
N GLY A 17 -1.34 -28.06 -4.80
CA GLY A 17 0.06 -28.40 -5.11
C GLY A 17 1.02 -27.26 -4.74
N TYR A 18 0.72 -26.03 -5.15
CA TYR A 18 1.48 -24.83 -4.78
C TYR A 18 1.62 -24.68 -3.26
N ARG A 19 0.52 -24.84 -2.52
CA ARG A 19 0.51 -24.76 -1.04
C ARG A 19 1.40 -25.83 -0.40
N LEU A 20 1.37 -27.05 -0.92
CA LEU A 20 2.21 -28.14 -0.39
C LEU A 20 3.68 -27.86 -0.65
N LEU A 21 4.02 -27.43 -1.86
CA LEU A 21 5.38 -27.05 -2.26
C LEU A 21 5.94 -25.96 -1.33
N LEU A 22 5.22 -24.85 -1.17
CA LEU A 22 5.71 -23.74 -0.34
C LEU A 22 5.81 -24.08 1.14
N ARG A 23 4.94 -24.95 1.67
CA ARG A 23 5.10 -25.49 3.03
C ARG A 23 6.39 -26.28 3.16
N GLY A 24 6.69 -27.15 2.20
CA GLY A 24 7.95 -27.91 2.17
C GLY A 24 9.19 -27.02 2.09
N LEU A 25 9.13 -25.95 1.28
CA LEU A 25 10.25 -25.02 1.09
C LEU A 25 10.43 -24.01 2.23
N THR A 26 9.51 -23.92 3.19
CA THR A 26 9.57 -22.92 4.26
C THR A 26 10.79 -23.11 5.16
N LEU A 27 11.08 -24.34 5.61
CA LEU A 27 12.24 -24.60 6.48
C LEU A 27 13.58 -24.38 5.76
N PRO A 28 13.79 -24.89 4.52
CA PRO A 28 14.97 -24.54 3.73
C PRO A 28 15.15 -23.04 3.53
N LEU A 29 14.07 -22.31 3.23
CA LEU A 29 14.12 -20.86 3.05
C LEU A 29 14.53 -20.14 4.33
N LEU A 30 13.98 -20.52 5.49
CA LEU A 30 14.39 -19.95 6.78
C LEU A 30 15.85 -20.28 7.11
N GLY A 31 16.30 -21.50 6.82
CA GLY A 31 17.71 -21.90 6.95
C GLY A 31 18.62 -21.08 6.05
N TRP A 32 18.24 -20.85 4.80
CA TRP A 32 18.98 -20.00 3.87
C TRP A 32 19.00 -18.53 4.31
N LEU A 33 17.88 -17.96 4.75
CA LEU A 33 17.82 -16.60 5.31
C LEU A 33 18.75 -16.48 6.53
N TRP A 34 18.76 -17.50 7.39
CA TRP A 34 19.69 -17.58 8.50
C TRP A 34 21.14 -17.63 8.01
N LEU A 35 21.50 -18.47 7.03
CA LEU A 35 22.87 -18.49 6.50
C LEU A 35 23.27 -17.15 5.85
N ARG A 36 22.39 -16.55 5.06
CA ARG A 36 22.58 -15.24 4.44
C ARG A 36 22.77 -14.12 5.46
N GLY A 37 22.17 -14.27 6.64
CA GLY A 37 22.37 -13.41 7.79
C GLY A 37 23.80 -13.28 8.30
N ARG A 38 24.72 -14.17 7.87
CA ARG A 38 26.17 -13.99 8.14
C ARG A 38 26.77 -12.80 7.38
N LYS A 39 26.23 -12.47 6.20
CA LYS A 39 26.69 -11.34 5.37
C LYS A 39 25.94 -10.04 5.70
N ASP A 40 24.66 -10.15 6.06
CA ASP A 40 23.82 -9.00 6.43
C ASP A 40 22.82 -9.45 7.51
N ALA A 41 23.03 -8.99 8.75
CA ALA A 41 22.24 -9.40 9.92
C ALA A 41 20.74 -9.19 9.74
N GLY A 42 20.32 -8.23 8.91
CA GLY A 42 18.91 -7.95 8.63
C GLY A 42 18.12 -9.12 8.06
N TYR A 43 18.78 -10.15 7.48
CA TYR A 43 18.10 -11.37 7.03
C TYR A 43 17.71 -12.32 8.17
N ARG A 44 18.41 -12.25 9.32
CA ARG A 44 18.08 -13.00 10.56
C ARG A 44 17.17 -12.25 11.50
N GLU A 45 17.15 -10.93 11.39
CA GLU A 45 16.27 -10.09 12.18
C GLU A 45 14.80 -10.31 11.77
N ARG A 46 13.90 -10.21 12.75
CA ARG A 46 12.45 -10.16 12.52
C ARG A 46 11.89 -11.33 11.68
N LEU A 47 12.54 -12.51 11.67
CA LEU A 47 12.08 -13.71 10.95
C LEU A 47 10.62 -14.11 11.26
N ARG A 48 10.15 -13.78 12.47
CA ARG A 48 8.76 -13.99 12.89
C ARG A 48 7.77 -13.27 11.97
N GLU A 49 8.12 -12.10 11.44
CA GLU A 49 7.28 -11.34 10.51
C GLU A 49 7.11 -12.07 9.17
N ARG A 50 8.17 -12.72 8.69
CA ARG A 50 8.12 -13.58 7.48
C ARG A 50 7.22 -14.80 7.67
N LEU A 51 6.98 -15.20 8.92
CA LEU A 51 5.97 -16.20 9.28
C LEU A 51 4.60 -15.57 9.59
N GLY A 52 4.38 -14.30 9.25
CA GLY A 52 3.13 -13.57 9.46
C GLY A 52 2.89 -13.11 10.89
N PHE A 53 3.86 -13.27 11.80
CA PHE A 53 3.76 -12.75 13.17
C PHE A 53 4.27 -11.31 13.23
N ILE A 54 3.48 -10.40 12.69
CA ILE A 54 3.73 -8.95 12.76
C ILE A 54 3.16 -8.35 14.05
N ARG A 55 3.77 -7.24 14.49
CA ARG A 55 3.21 -6.35 15.51
C ARG A 55 2.72 -5.08 14.82
N ILE A 56 1.41 -4.84 14.92
CA ILE A 56 0.70 -3.73 14.29
C ILE A 56 -0.05 -2.98 15.38
N GLU A 57 0.14 -1.67 15.40
CA GLU A 57 -0.61 -0.75 16.26
C GLU A 57 -1.99 -0.51 15.66
N PRO A 58 -3.03 -0.22 16.46
CA PRO A 58 -4.39 0.00 15.95
C PRO A 58 -4.47 1.13 14.91
N ALA A 59 -3.62 2.15 15.05
CA ALA A 59 -3.48 3.24 14.11
C ALA A 59 -3.05 2.77 12.71
N SER A 60 -2.30 1.65 12.62
CA SER A 60 -1.79 1.09 11.36
C SER A 60 -2.69 0.02 10.72
N MET A 61 -3.80 -0.36 11.38
CA MET A 61 -4.73 -1.37 10.87
C MET A 61 -5.72 -0.80 9.86
N GLY A 62 -6.19 -1.61 8.91
CA GLY A 62 -7.27 -1.18 8.02
C GLY A 62 -6.84 -0.26 6.88
N GLY A 63 -5.54 0.03 6.77
CA GLY A 63 -4.99 1.00 5.82
C GLY A 63 -4.60 0.43 4.46
N LEU A 64 -3.72 1.18 3.78
CA LEU A 64 -3.04 0.80 2.55
C LEU A 64 -1.86 -0.11 2.88
N TRP A 65 -1.79 -1.25 2.20
CA TRP A 65 -0.61 -2.10 2.22
C TRP A 65 0.11 -1.99 0.87
N ILE A 66 1.30 -1.39 0.87
CA ILE A 66 2.16 -1.30 -0.31
C ILE A 66 3.25 -2.35 -0.20
N HIS A 67 3.39 -3.21 -1.20
CA HIS A 67 4.45 -4.20 -1.24
C HIS A 67 5.47 -3.86 -2.33
N ALA A 68 6.70 -3.58 -1.88
CA ALA A 68 7.87 -3.31 -2.71
C ALA A 68 9.02 -4.20 -2.20
N ALA A 69 9.27 -5.34 -2.83
CA ALA A 69 10.15 -6.40 -2.33
C ALA A 69 11.63 -6.00 -2.26
N SER A 70 12.08 -5.19 -3.22
CA SER A 70 13.49 -4.84 -3.45
C SER A 70 13.79 -3.34 -3.27
N VAL A 71 15.07 -2.97 -3.26
CA VAL A 71 15.49 -1.56 -3.25
C VAL A 71 14.96 -0.81 -4.46
N GLY A 72 15.04 -1.41 -5.65
CA GLY A 72 14.57 -0.81 -6.89
C GLY A 72 13.06 -0.54 -6.88
N GLU A 73 12.28 -1.45 -6.30
CA GLU A 73 10.83 -1.27 -6.16
C GLU A 73 10.48 -0.24 -5.08
N VAL A 74 11.22 -0.20 -3.97
CA VAL A 74 11.03 0.85 -2.96
C VAL A 74 11.28 2.21 -3.59
N GLN A 75 12.36 2.34 -4.36
CA GLN A 75 12.69 3.58 -5.09
C GLN A 75 11.60 3.94 -6.11
N ALA A 76 11.10 2.97 -6.88
CA ALA A 76 10.01 3.20 -7.83
C ALA A 76 8.70 3.59 -7.13
N ALA A 77 8.40 3.04 -5.96
CA ALA A 77 7.19 3.34 -5.21
C ALA A 77 7.22 4.72 -4.55
N ARG A 78 8.40 5.35 -4.40
CA ARG A 78 8.54 6.60 -3.65
C ARG A 78 7.58 7.73 -4.08
N PRO A 79 7.52 8.13 -5.36
CA PRO A 79 6.63 9.20 -5.79
C PRO A 79 5.15 8.87 -5.57
N LEU A 80 4.76 7.60 -5.72
CA LEU A 80 3.40 7.16 -5.42
C LEU A 80 3.09 7.26 -3.92
N ILE A 81 4.01 6.83 -3.05
CA ILE A 81 3.86 6.94 -1.60
C ILE A 81 3.70 8.40 -1.17
N ALA A 82 4.51 9.31 -1.74
CA ALA A 82 4.41 10.74 -1.48
C ALA A 82 3.04 11.29 -1.89
N ALA A 83 2.58 10.99 -3.11
CA ALA A 83 1.28 11.43 -3.61
C ALA A 83 0.10 10.86 -2.78
N LEU A 84 0.21 9.62 -2.30
CA LEU A 84 -0.77 9.00 -1.42
C LEU A 84 -0.85 9.69 -0.05
N ARG A 85 0.29 10.03 0.55
CA ARG A 85 0.32 10.77 1.83
C ARG A 85 -0.24 12.18 1.71
N GLU A 86 -0.01 12.85 0.58
CA GLU A 86 -0.56 14.17 0.30
C GLU A 86 -2.07 14.12 0.09
N THR A 87 -2.56 13.13 -0.67
CA THR A 87 -3.98 13.05 -1.04
C THR A 87 -4.84 12.42 0.06
N TRP A 88 -4.29 11.45 0.80
CA TRP A 88 -4.97 10.70 1.87
C TRP A 88 -4.16 10.72 3.18
N PRO A 89 -3.99 11.91 3.82
CA PRO A 89 -3.10 12.08 4.97
C PRO A 89 -3.53 11.29 6.21
N ASP A 90 -4.84 11.06 6.40
CA ASP A 90 -5.37 10.36 7.57
C ASP A 90 -5.26 8.83 7.47
N HIS A 91 -4.63 8.31 6.40
CA HIS A 91 -4.62 6.88 6.12
C HIS A 91 -3.33 6.22 6.55
N ALA A 92 -3.47 5.11 7.27
CA ALA A 92 -2.33 4.25 7.56
C ALA A 92 -1.74 3.68 6.28
N ILE A 93 -0.44 3.90 6.09
CA ILE A 93 0.35 3.26 5.04
C ILE A 93 1.34 2.31 5.71
N THR A 94 1.21 1.02 5.40
CA THR A 94 2.20 0.01 5.76
C THR A 94 2.92 -0.44 4.50
N VAL A 95 4.25 -0.35 4.50
CA VAL A 95 5.07 -0.86 3.40
C VAL A 95 5.72 -2.17 3.82
N SER A 96 5.67 -3.17 2.95
CA SER A 96 6.42 -4.41 3.14
C SER A 96 7.48 -4.64 2.09
N THR A 97 8.64 -5.11 2.54
CA THR A 97 9.76 -5.53 1.69
C THR A 97 10.09 -7.01 1.92
N GLN A 98 10.88 -7.59 1.03
CA GLN A 98 11.51 -8.89 1.26
C GLN A 98 12.97 -8.74 1.67
N SER A 99 13.65 -7.70 1.17
CA SER A 99 15.08 -7.45 1.38
C SER A 99 15.35 -6.47 2.53
N PRO A 100 16.33 -6.73 3.41
CA PRO A 100 16.74 -5.78 4.45
C PRO A 100 17.25 -4.45 3.87
N THR A 101 17.89 -4.46 2.71
CA THR A 101 18.33 -3.23 2.06
C THR A 101 17.13 -2.38 1.61
N GLY A 102 16.07 -2.98 1.06
CA GLY A 102 14.83 -2.25 0.76
C GLY A 102 14.22 -1.61 2.01
N ALA A 103 14.23 -2.33 3.14
CA ALA A 103 13.78 -1.80 4.43
C ALA A 103 14.61 -0.59 4.91
N ARG A 104 15.94 -0.66 4.78
CA ARG A 104 16.85 0.46 5.10
C ARG A 104 16.63 1.65 4.18
N THR A 105 16.46 1.41 2.88
CA THR A 105 16.13 2.46 1.90
C THR A 105 14.80 3.13 2.24
N LEU A 106 13.76 2.37 2.60
CA LEU A 106 12.49 2.99 3.01
C LEU A 106 12.67 3.88 4.24
N ARG A 107 13.40 3.38 5.25
CA ARG A 107 13.70 4.12 6.49
C ARG A 107 14.54 5.37 6.25
N SER A 108 15.49 5.35 5.31
CA SER A 108 16.31 6.55 5.02
C SER A 108 15.50 7.71 4.45
N HIS A 109 14.35 7.43 3.81
CA HIS A 109 13.50 8.46 3.21
C HIS A 109 12.41 8.97 4.16
N TRP A 110 11.85 8.11 5.01
CA TRP A 110 10.70 8.45 5.86
C TRP A 110 10.87 8.16 7.35
N GLY A 111 12.05 7.72 7.79
CA GLY A 111 12.29 7.36 9.19
C GLY A 111 11.26 6.34 9.68
N ASP A 112 10.58 6.69 10.77
CA ASP A 112 9.51 5.90 11.37
C ASP A 112 8.09 6.41 10.99
N ASP A 113 7.96 7.41 10.11
CA ASP A 113 6.66 7.92 9.62
C ASP A 113 5.89 6.84 8.87
N ILE A 114 6.60 5.96 8.15
CA ILE A 114 6.02 4.88 7.38
C ILE A 114 6.35 3.55 8.05
N ARG A 115 5.29 2.85 8.45
CA ARG A 115 5.43 1.55 9.09
C ARG A 115 5.99 0.53 8.10
N HIS A 116 7.14 -0.05 8.44
CA HIS A 116 7.75 -1.14 7.70
C HIS A 116 7.55 -2.52 8.35
N VAL A 117 7.21 -3.54 7.55
CA VAL A 117 7.22 -4.97 7.94
C VAL A 117 7.86 -5.85 6.87
N PHE A 118 8.44 -7.00 7.24
CA PHE A 118 8.78 -7.99 6.22
C PHE A 118 7.53 -8.73 5.72
N ALA A 119 7.42 -8.89 4.40
CA ALA A 119 6.34 -9.64 3.78
C ALA A 119 6.35 -11.11 4.25
N PRO A 120 5.16 -11.74 4.42
CA PRO A 120 5.09 -13.13 4.81
C PRO A 120 5.56 -14.03 3.65
N ILE A 121 6.18 -15.16 3.97
CA ILE A 121 6.37 -16.25 3.01
C ILE A 121 4.98 -16.71 2.57
N ASP A 122 4.79 -16.98 1.28
CA ASP A 122 3.48 -17.19 0.65
C ASP A 122 2.81 -18.55 0.97
N THR A 123 2.83 -18.93 2.24
CA THR A 123 2.17 -20.11 2.78
C THR A 123 0.79 -19.75 3.34
N PRO A 124 -0.18 -20.69 3.33
CA PRO A 124 -1.50 -20.42 3.88
C PRO A 124 -1.49 -19.92 5.33
N GLY A 125 -0.56 -20.41 6.14
CA GLY A 125 -0.46 -20.03 7.54
C GLY A 125 0.13 -18.64 7.76
N ALA A 126 1.26 -18.33 7.11
CA ALA A 126 1.94 -17.05 7.29
C ALA A 126 1.13 -15.90 6.67
N THR A 127 0.68 -16.06 5.43
CA THR A 127 -0.19 -15.09 4.74
C THR A 127 -1.47 -14.81 5.52
N ARG A 128 -2.13 -15.86 6.04
CA ARG A 128 -3.33 -15.70 6.88
C ARG A 128 -3.03 -14.87 8.12
N ARG A 129 -2.00 -15.24 8.88
CA ARG A 129 -1.62 -14.54 10.12
C ARG A 129 -1.25 -13.08 9.86
N PHE A 130 -0.62 -12.79 8.73
CA PHE A 130 -0.25 -11.45 8.31
C PHE A 130 -1.49 -10.62 7.97
N LEU A 131 -2.35 -11.11 7.08
CA LEU A 131 -3.57 -10.43 6.66
C LEU A 131 -4.57 -10.25 7.82
N ASP A 132 -4.70 -11.24 8.70
CA ASP A 132 -5.59 -11.15 9.87
C ASP A 132 -5.14 -10.08 10.87
N ARG A 133 -3.84 -9.73 10.89
CA ARG A 133 -3.27 -8.70 11.77
C ARG A 133 -3.24 -7.32 11.14
N LEU A 134 -2.87 -7.23 9.86
CA LEU A 134 -2.78 -5.97 9.13
C LEU A 134 -4.17 -5.47 8.70
N GLN A 135 -5.07 -6.40 8.37
CA GLN A 135 -6.42 -6.14 7.88
C GLN A 135 -6.47 -5.07 6.76
N PRO A 136 -5.65 -5.18 5.71
CA PRO A 136 -5.54 -4.11 4.71
C PRO A 136 -6.84 -3.89 3.95
N SER A 137 -7.18 -2.63 3.72
CA SER A 137 -8.33 -2.22 2.89
C SER A 137 -8.01 -2.23 1.40
N LEU A 138 -6.74 -2.12 1.03
CA LEU A 138 -6.22 -2.26 -0.33
C LEU A 138 -4.77 -2.74 -0.27
N LEU A 139 -4.43 -3.69 -1.13
CA LEU A 139 -3.06 -4.10 -1.40
C LEU A 139 -2.60 -3.46 -2.71
N VAL A 140 -1.46 -2.77 -2.68
CA VAL A 140 -0.77 -2.20 -3.83
C VAL A 140 0.54 -2.95 -4.02
N LEU A 141 0.65 -3.71 -5.11
CA LEU A 141 1.85 -4.42 -5.52
C LEU A 141 2.63 -3.55 -6.48
N ILE A 142 3.95 -3.50 -6.31
CA ILE A 142 4.85 -2.74 -7.18
C ILE A 142 5.52 -3.69 -8.16
N GLU A 143 5.51 -3.32 -9.44
CA GLU A 143 6.12 -4.06 -10.56
C GLU A 143 5.59 -5.50 -10.74
N ARG A 144 6.25 -6.52 -10.18
CA ARG A 144 5.99 -7.95 -10.49
C ARG A 144 5.80 -8.87 -9.28
N GLU A 145 5.47 -8.33 -8.10
CA GLU A 145 5.32 -9.10 -6.85
C GLU A 145 4.00 -9.91 -6.75
N ILE A 146 3.78 -10.82 -7.71
CA ILE A 146 2.56 -11.63 -7.83
C ILE A 146 2.71 -12.96 -7.09
N TRP A 147 2.08 -13.05 -5.91
CA TRP A 147 2.14 -14.22 -5.03
C TRP A 147 0.75 -14.91 -4.91
N PRO A 148 0.57 -16.13 -5.46
CA PRO A 148 -0.75 -16.75 -5.61
C PRO A 148 -1.55 -16.95 -4.33
N GLU A 149 -0.92 -17.36 -3.23
CA GLU A 149 -1.63 -17.62 -1.98
C GLU A 149 -2.03 -16.31 -1.29
N MET A 150 -1.16 -15.30 -1.30
CA MET A 150 -1.43 -13.93 -0.87
C MET A 150 -2.64 -13.36 -1.59
N LEU A 151 -2.61 -13.42 -2.93
CA LEU A 151 -3.67 -12.89 -3.77
C LEU A 151 -4.98 -13.63 -3.54
N TRP A 152 -4.93 -14.96 -3.47
CA TRP A 152 -6.11 -15.76 -3.16
C TRP A 152 -6.71 -15.38 -1.79
N GLN A 153 -5.88 -15.19 -0.78
CA GLN A 153 -6.33 -14.83 0.56
C GLN A 153 -6.84 -13.39 0.68
N CYS A 154 -6.33 -12.46 -0.13
CA CYS A 154 -6.93 -11.13 -0.32
C CYS A 154 -8.34 -11.24 -0.91
N ARG A 155 -8.53 -12.07 -1.95
CA ARG A 155 -9.86 -12.31 -2.55
C ARG A 155 -10.85 -12.89 -1.54
N GLN A 156 -10.42 -13.85 -0.72
CA GLN A 156 -11.26 -14.43 0.35
C GLN A 156 -11.73 -13.39 1.38
N ARG A 157 -10.96 -12.31 1.56
CA ARG A 157 -11.27 -11.20 2.48
C ARG A 157 -11.92 -10.00 1.79
N LEU A 158 -12.19 -10.10 0.49
CA LEU A 158 -12.64 -8.98 -0.34
C LEU A 158 -11.70 -7.76 -0.22
N THR A 159 -10.41 -8.01 -0.04
CA THR A 159 -9.37 -6.98 -0.13
C THR A 159 -9.03 -6.78 -1.61
N PRO A 160 -9.32 -5.60 -2.21
CA PRO A 160 -8.90 -5.31 -3.57
C PRO A 160 -7.38 -5.33 -3.67
N VAL A 161 -6.89 -5.75 -4.84
CA VAL A 161 -5.47 -5.76 -5.16
C VAL A 161 -5.22 -4.94 -6.41
N ALA A 162 -4.33 -3.98 -6.30
CA ALA A 162 -3.82 -3.18 -7.40
C ALA A 162 -2.39 -3.61 -7.73
N LEU A 163 -2.07 -3.74 -9.00
CA LEU A 163 -0.69 -3.85 -9.48
C LEU A 163 -0.30 -2.53 -10.13
N VAL A 164 0.77 -1.90 -9.65
CA VAL A 164 1.19 -0.55 -10.08
C VAL A 164 2.63 -0.58 -10.57
N ASN A 165 2.92 0.29 -11.53
CA ASN A 165 4.16 0.23 -12.31
C ASN A 165 4.33 -1.15 -12.96
N ALA A 166 3.21 -1.75 -13.38
CA ALA A 166 3.17 -3.13 -13.82
C ALA A 166 3.97 -3.27 -15.11
N ARG A 167 5.03 -4.07 -15.04
CA ARG A 167 5.91 -4.37 -16.17
C ARG A 167 5.95 -5.86 -16.39
N LEU A 168 5.78 -6.28 -17.63
CA LEU A 168 5.81 -7.70 -17.97
C LEU A 168 6.49 -7.90 -19.32
N SER A 169 7.64 -8.58 -19.31
CA SER A 169 8.31 -8.98 -20.55
C SER A 169 7.57 -10.14 -21.24
N ALA A 170 7.82 -10.33 -22.54
CA ALA A 170 7.26 -11.44 -23.31
C ALA A 170 7.59 -12.81 -22.69
N ASP A 171 8.84 -13.02 -22.26
CA ASP A 171 9.27 -14.26 -21.61
C ASP A 171 8.53 -14.52 -20.29
N SER A 172 8.33 -13.46 -19.49
CA SER A 172 7.58 -13.55 -18.24
C SER A 172 6.10 -13.85 -18.50
N ALA A 173 5.51 -13.23 -19.53
CA ALA A 173 4.13 -13.51 -19.94
C ALA A 173 3.97 -14.97 -20.37
N GLN A 174 4.87 -15.50 -21.19
CA GLN A 174 4.88 -16.91 -21.59
C GLN A 174 5.03 -17.84 -20.37
N PHE A 175 5.90 -17.50 -19.41
CA PHE A 175 6.02 -18.26 -18.17
C PHE A 175 4.67 -18.33 -17.44
N TYR A 176 3.99 -17.20 -17.25
CA TYR A 176 2.69 -17.20 -16.57
C TYR A 176 1.59 -17.92 -17.36
N GLN A 177 1.65 -17.92 -18.70
CA GLN A 177 0.74 -18.71 -19.53
C GLN A 177 0.94 -20.22 -19.33
N ARG A 178 2.18 -20.71 -19.14
CA ARG A 178 2.45 -22.12 -18.81
C ARG A 178 1.81 -22.53 -17.48
N TRP A 179 1.73 -21.61 -16.52
CA TRP A 179 1.11 -21.83 -15.20
C TRP A 179 -0.34 -21.34 -15.10
N ARG A 180 -1.06 -21.27 -16.23
CA ARG A 180 -2.44 -20.75 -16.31
C ARG A 180 -3.40 -21.36 -15.28
N ALA A 181 -3.31 -22.67 -15.00
CA ALA A 181 -4.19 -23.33 -14.04
C ALA A 181 -4.08 -22.78 -12.60
N LEU A 182 -2.91 -22.24 -12.24
CA LEU A 182 -2.67 -21.59 -10.95
C LEU A 182 -2.93 -20.07 -11.03
N MET A 183 -2.54 -19.42 -12.13
CA MET A 183 -2.56 -17.95 -12.26
C MET A 183 -3.87 -17.35 -12.79
N ALA A 184 -4.65 -18.06 -13.62
CA ALA A 184 -5.85 -17.48 -14.23
C ALA A 184 -6.86 -16.91 -13.20
N PRO A 185 -7.14 -17.60 -12.06
CA PRO A 185 -7.97 -17.02 -11.02
C PRO A 185 -7.37 -15.74 -10.42
N VAL A 186 -6.04 -15.66 -10.32
CA VAL A 186 -5.28 -14.55 -9.78
C VAL A 186 -5.35 -13.31 -10.69
N TRP A 187 -5.25 -13.47 -12.00
CA TRP A 187 -5.36 -12.34 -12.94
C TRP A 187 -6.78 -11.76 -12.98
N SER A 188 -7.80 -12.62 -13.02
CA SER A 188 -9.20 -12.19 -13.07
C SER A 188 -9.68 -11.38 -11.85
N GLN A 189 -8.97 -11.50 -10.71
CA GLN A 189 -9.30 -10.82 -9.46
C GLN A 189 -8.57 -9.50 -9.25
N MET A 190 -7.61 -9.14 -10.10
CA MET A 190 -6.95 -7.84 -10.01
C MET A 190 -8.02 -6.75 -10.08
N ALA A 191 -8.01 -5.83 -9.11
CA ALA A 191 -8.95 -4.72 -9.06
C ALA A 191 -8.56 -3.64 -10.06
N VAL A 192 -7.24 -3.44 -10.24
CA VAL A 192 -6.65 -2.58 -11.26
C VAL A 192 -5.21 -3.04 -11.55
N VAL A 193 -4.79 -2.92 -12.80
CA VAL A 193 -3.40 -3.10 -13.25
C VAL A 193 -3.00 -1.82 -13.98
N ALA A 194 -2.19 -1.02 -13.30
CA ALA A 194 -1.61 0.23 -13.77
C ALA A 194 -0.25 -0.09 -14.43
N ALA A 195 -0.28 -0.29 -15.75
CA ALA A 195 0.85 -0.70 -16.56
C ALA A 195 1.81 0.45 -16.83
N ALA A 196 3.10 0.13 -16.82
CA ALA A 196 4.15 1.11 -17.04
C ALA A 196 4.36 1.47 -18.53
N ASP A 197 3.90 0.61 -19.44
CA ASP A 197 4.10 0.72 -20.88
C ASP A 197 3.02 -0.06 -21.65
N ALA A 198 2.89 0.21 -22.95
CA ALA A 198 1.88 -0.40 -23.81
C ALA A 198 2.06 -1.92 -23.99
N PRO A 199 3.27 -2.46 -24.22
CA PRO A 199 3.46 -3.92 -24.32
C PRO A 199 3.00 -4.66 -23.06
N SER A 200 3.24 -4.09 -21.87
CA SER A 200 2.76 -4.70 -20.62
C SER A 200 1.22 -4.75 -20.58
N VAL A 201 0.50 -3.76 -21.09
CA VAL A 201 -0.98 -3.81 -21.20
C VAL A 201 -1.42 -5.02 -22.00
N GLU A 202 -0.81 -5.24 -23.18
CA GLU A 202 -1.12 -6.37 -24.05
C GLU A 202 -0.81 -7.71 -23.38
N HIS A 203 0.35 -7.82 -22.74
CA HIS A 203 0.74 -9.04 -22.03
C HIS A 203 -0.20 -9.37 -20.87
N TYR A 204 -0.62 -8.39 -20.06
CA TYR A 204 -1.58 -8.62 -18.99
C TYR A 204 -2.99 -8.93 -19.52
N ALA A 205 -3.41 -8.31 -20.62
CA ALA A 205 -4.66 -8.65 -21.28
C ALA A 205 -4.65 -10.12 -21.74
N ALA A 206 -3.56 -10.59 -22.35
CA ALA A 206 -3.39 -11.98 -22.78
C ALA A 206 -3.39 -12.98 -21.61
N LEU A 207 -3.00 -12.55 -20.40
CA LEU A 207 -3.07 -13.35 -19.18
C LEU A 207 -4.47 -13.42 -18.55
N GLY A 208 -5.43 -12.65 -19.07
CA GLY A 208 -6.84 -12.66 -18.63
C GLY A 208 -7.18 -11.59 -17.59
N VAL A 209 -6.40 -10.51 -17.50
CA VAL A 209 -6.82 -9.32 -16.76
C VAL A 209 -7.94 -8.62 -17.56
N PRO A 210 -9.09 -8.28 -16.95
CA PRO A 210 -10.17 -7.59 -17.64
C PRO A 210 -9.74 -6.21 -18.19
N ALA A 211 -10.17 -5.88 -19.41
CA ALA A 211 -9.80 -4.64 -20.09
C ALA A 211 -10.21 -3.38 -19.33
N ASP A 212 -11.37 -3.40 -18.64
CA ASP A 212 -11.86 -2.30 -17.80
C ASP A 212 -11.03 -2.07 -16.51
N ARG A 213 -10.05 -2.94 -16.26
CA ARG A 213 -9.13 -2.87 -15.12
C ARG A 213 -7.68 -2.68 -15.53
N LEU A 214 -7.39 -2.63 -16.82
CA LEU A 214 -6.07 -2.33 -17.36
C LEU A 214 -5.99 -0.86 -17.70
N VAL A 215 -5.00 -0.18 -17.12
CA VAL A 215 -4.80 1.26 -17.34
C VAL A 215 -3.33 1.49 -17.64
N LEU A 216 -3.02 2.23 -18.70
CA LEU A 216 -1.67 2.69 -18.96
C LEU A 216 -1.39 3.92 -18.10
N THR A 217 -0.45 3.81 -17.15
CA THR A 217 -0.08 4.90 -16.25
C THR A 217 1.33 5.43 -16.51
N GLY A 218 2.17 4.69 -17.23
CA GLY A 218 3.58 5.06 -17.41
C GLY A 218 4.45 4.60 -16.25
N ASN A 219 5.76 4.80 -16.34
CA ASN A 219 6.71 4.28 -15.35
C ASN A 219 6.93 5.25 -14.18
N LEU A 220 6.72 4.78 -12.95
CA LEU A 220 6.88 5.60 -11.73
C LEU A 220 8.30 6.17 -11.55
N LYS A 221 9.32 5.53 -12.11
CA LYS A 221 10.73 5.98 -12.00
C LYS A 221 10.97 7.35 -12.65
N PHE A 222 10.11 7.78 -13.58
CA PHE A 222 10.18 9.12 -14.19
C PHE A 222 9.67 10.23 -13.29
N ASP A 223 8.88 9.89 -12.26
CA ASP A 223 8.30 10.85 -11.31
C ASP A 223 9.20 11.08 -10.08
N GLN A 224 10.40 10.49 -10.06
CA GLN A 224 11.37 10.74 -8.99
C GLN A 224 11.82 12.20 -9.05
N ARG A 225 11.39 12.99 -8.06
CA ARG A 225 11.85 14.36 -7.82
C ARG A 225 13.20 14.31 -7.09
N ASP A 226 14.22 13.77 -7.73
CA ASP A 226 15.59 13.79 -7.19
C ASP A 226 16.40 14.97 -7.77
N THR A 227 15.73 15.99 -8.32
CA THR A 227 16.37 17.29 -8.57
C THR A 227 16.61 17.96 -7.21
N PRO A 228 17.83 18.41 -6.89
CA PRO A 228 18.11 19.09 -5.63
C PRO A 228 17.13 20.24 -5.42
N GLU A 229 16.42 20.27 -4.27
CA GLU A 229 15.46 21.33 -3.92
C GLU A 229 16.09 22.73 -3.89
N SER A 230 17.41 22.79 -3.72
CA SER A 230 18.22 23.97 -3.96
C SER A 230 19.37 23.59 -4.89
N PRO A 231 19.41 24.07 -6.14
CA PRO A 231 20.64 24.00 -6.91
C PRO A 231 21.67 24.85 -6.16
N ASP A 232 22.67 24.21 -5.56
CA ASP A 232 23.93 24.90 -5.27
C ASP A 232 24.42 25.44 -6.61
N ARG A 233 24.07 26.69 -6.93
CA ARG A 233 24.51 27.33 -8.15
C ARG A 233 26.00 27.54 -7.96
N LEU A 234 26.81 26.65 -8.54
CA LEU A 234 28.26 26.73 -8.53
C LEU A 234 28.70 27.78 -9.56
N PRO A 235 28.94 29.05 -9.17
CA PRO A 235 29.08 30.14 -10.13
C PRO A 235 30.36 30.00 -10.95
N TRP A 236 31.37 29.33 -10.38
CA TRP A 236 32.64 28.99 -11.02
C TRP A 236 32.52 27.97 -12.17
N LEU A 237 31.36 27.30 -12.32
CA LEU A 237 31.03 26.48 -13.49
C LEU A 237 30.34 27.27 -14.60
N ALA A 238 29.87 28.49 -14.34
CA ALA A 238 29.07 29.24 -15.30
C ALA A 238 29.86 29.58 -16.58
N GLY A 239 29.27 29.29 -17.74
CA GLY A 239 29.85 29.60 -19.05
C GLY A 239 30.97 28.68 -19.53
N ARG A 240 31.42 27.71 -18.72
CA ARG A 240 32.43 26.72 -19.13
C ARG A 240 31.79 25.57 -19.91
N PRO A 241 32.42 25.05 -20.98
CA PRO A 241 32.04 23.77 -21.57
C PRO A 241 32.31 22.65 -20.57
N ILE A 242 31.27 21.94 -20.17
CA ILE A 242 31.38 20.91 -19.11
C ILE A 242 30.95 19.57 -19.67
N VAL A 243 31.82 18.58 -19.55
CA VAL A 243 31.47 17.18 -19.79
C VAL A 243 31.40 16.48 -18.44
N VAL A 244 30.25 15.90 -18.13
CA VAL A 244 30.09 15.09 -16.90
C VAL A 244 30.13 13.62 -17.30
N ALA A 245 31.12 12.88 -16.81
CA ALA A 245 31.17 11.43 -16.91
C ALA A 245 30.64 10.85 -15.59
N GLY A 246 29.37 10.46 -15.59
CA GLY A 246 28.63 10.07 -14.40
C GLY A 246 28.61 8.56 -14.17
N SER A 247 28.87 8.14 -12.93
CA SER A 247 28.87 6.71 -12.54
C SER A 247 29.85 5.86 -13.34
N THR A 248 31.08 6.35 -13.54
CA THR A 248 32.12 5.62 -14.28
C THR A 248 32.61 4.38 -13.54
N HIS A 249 33.13 3.42 -14.32
CA HIS A 249 33.72 2.17 -13.86
C HIS A 249 35.15 2.01 -14.37
N ASP A 250 35.86 1.04 -13.78
CA ASP A 250 37.23 0.71 -14.14
C ASP A 250 37.36 0.46 -15.64
N GLY A 251 38.44 0.99 -16.22
CA GLY A 251 38.67 1.08 -17.66
C GLY A 251 38.05 2.31 -18.34
N GLU A 252 36.92 2.86 -17.87
CA GLU A 252 36.32 4.06 -18.47
C GLU A 252 37.07 5.33 -18.06
N GLU A 253 37.48 5.45 -16.79
CA GLU A 253 38.18 6.64 -16.31
C GLU A 253 39.49 6.88 -17.06
N ALA A 254 40.36 5.86 -17.09
CA ALA A 254 41.64 5.92 -17.81
C ALA A 254 41.44 6.24 -19.31
N ALA A 255 40.43 5.65 -19.96
CA ALA A 255 40.15 5.89 -21.37
C ALA A 255 39.68 7.34 -21.64
N LEU A 256 38.85 7.90 -20.75
CA LEU A 256 38.40 9.29 -20.83
C LEU A 256 39.56 10.26 -20.60
N LEU A 257 40.40 10.02 -19.59
CA LEU A 257 41.56 10.86 -19.28
C LEU A 257 42.56 10.89 -20.45
N LEU A 258 42.82 9.73 -21.08
CA LEU A 258 43.71 9.63 -22.22
C LEU A 258 43.21 10.42 -23.45
N ALA A 259 41.89 10.46 -23.66
CA ALA A 259 41.30 11.13 -24.81
C ALA A 259 40.96 12.62 -24.56
N TRP A 260 40.92 13.06 -23.30
CA TRP A 260 40.58 14.43 -22.90
C TRP A 260 41.38 15.55 -23.57
N PRO A 261 42.72 15.44 -23.75
CA PRO A 261 43.51 16.52 -24.35
C PRO A 261 43.05 16.95 -25.74
N GLU A 262 42.45 16.03 -26.52
CA GLU A 262 41.91 16.34 -27.85
C GLU A 262 40.70 17.28 -27.78
N LEU A 263 39.78 17.02 -26.84
CA LEU A 263 38.62 17.89 -26.62
C LEU A 263 39.04 19.25 -26.07
N ALA A 264 39.96 19.26 -25.09
CA ALA A 264 40.44 20.49 -24.47
C ALA A 264 41.12 21.44 -25.47
N ARG A 265 41.77 20.91 -26.51
CA ARG A 265 42.36 21.71 -27.60
C ARG A 265 41.29 22.40 -28.46
N GLN A 266 40.15 21.73 -28.69
CA GLN A 266 39.04 22.27 -29.48
C GLN A 266 38.15 23.22 -28.66
N HIS A 267 38.10 23.04 -27.34
CA HIS A 267 37.30 23.84 -26.40
C HIS A 267 38.17 24.28 -25.22
N PRO A 268 38.96 25.36 -25.37
CA PRO A 268 39.78 25.89 -24.28
C PRO A 268 38.95 26.23 -23.05
N GLY A 269 39.41 25.81 -21.87
CA GLY A 269 38.70 26.01 -20.60
C GLY A 269 37.60 24.97 -20.31
N ALA A 270 37.43 23.96 -21.18
CA ALA A 270 36.55 22.82 -20.90
C ALA A 270 36.95 22.10 -19.60
N LEU A 271 35.96 21.62 -18.87
CA LEU A 271 36.13 20.88 -17.62
C LEU A 271 35.50 19.49 -17.73
N LEU A 272 36.27 18.46 -17.41
CA LEU A 272 35.77 17.10 -17.21
C LEU A 272 35.41 16.93 -15.74
N ILE A 273 34.13 16.75 -15.44
CA ILE A 273 33.69 16.33 -14.10
C ILE A 273 33.57 14.81 -14.13
N LEU A 274 34.47 14.13 -13.41
CA LEU A 274 34.54 12.69 -13.36
C LEU A 274 33.91 12.20 -12.06
N VAL A 275 32.86 11.39 -12.14
CA VAL A 275 32.09 10.90 -10.99
C VAL A 275 32.16 9.36 -10.92
N PRO A 276 33.16 8.78 -10.22
CA PRO A 276 33.26 7.33 -10.08
C PRO A 276 32.05 6.74 -9.37
N ARG A 277 31.59 5.55 -9.79
CA ARG A 277 30.42 4.90 -9.19
C ARG A 277 30.66 4.45 -7.73
N HIS A 278 31.90 4.12 -7.41
CA HIS A 278 32.29 3.37 -6.22
C HIS A 278 33.21 4.21 -5.33
N PRO A 279 32.79 4.57 -4.09
CA PRO A 279 33.61 5.37 -3.16
C PRO A 279 35.00 4.78 -2.89
N GLU A 280 35.09 3.46 -2.84
CA GLU A 280 36.33 2.71 -2.63
C GLU A 280 37.38 2.95 -3.73
N ARG A 281 36.98 3.49 -4.90
CA ARG A 281 37.87 3.78 -6.03
C ARG A 281 38.27 5.26 -6.13
N PHE A 282 37.83 6.13 -5.22
CA PHE A 282 38.09 7.56 -5.33
C PHE A 282 39.58 7.90 -5.33
N ASP A 283 40.38 7.27 -4.46
CA ASP A 283 41.82 7.51 -4.41
C ASP A 283 42.55 6.89 -5.60
N GLU A 284 42.15 5.68 -6.02
CA GLU A 284 42.65 5.04 -7.24
C GLU A 284 42.45 5.94 -8.48
N VAL A 285 41.25 6.51 -8.66
CA VAL A 285 40.97 7.41 -9.78
C VAL A 285 41.76 8.71 -9.66
N ALA A 286 41.98 9.25 -8.45
CA ALA A 286 42.84 10.42 -8.26
C ALA A 286 44.30 10.16 -8.67
N GLU A 287 44.82 8.96 -8.40
CA GLU A 287 46.14 8.52 -8.87
C GLU A 287 46.18 8.41 -10.39
N GLN A 288 45.15 7.86 -11.04
CA GLN A 288 45.04 7.80 -12.50
C GLN A 288 45.06 9.20 -13.14
N ILE A 289 44.34 10.17 -12.55
CA ILE A 289 44.35 11.57 -13.03
C ILE A 289 45.75 12.17 -12.88
N THR A 290 46.41 11.93 -11.74
CA THR A 290 47.78 12.41 -11.50
C THR A 290 48.75 11.85 -12.55
N ALA A 291 48.66 10.54 -12.84
CA ALA A 291 49.49 9.88 -13.84
C ALA A 291 49.26 10.38 -15.27
N SER A 292 48.05 10.90 -15.57
CA SER A 292 47.74 11.50 -16.88
C SER A 292 48.40 12.87 -17.11
N GLY A 293 48.93 13.50 -16.06
CA GLY A 293 49.53 14.84 -16.12
C GLY A 293 48.51 15.98 -16.27
N LEU A 294 47.21 15.70 -16.18
CA LEU A 294 46.15 16.71 -16.26
C LEU A 294 46.03 17.48 -14.93
N SER A 295 45.78 18.79 -15.02
CA SER A 295 45.47 19.61 -13.86
C SER A 295 44.10 19.21 -13.30
N PHE A 296 44.03 18.90 -12.00
CA PHE A 296 42.78 18.51 -11.36
C PHE A 296 42.65 18.99 -9.94
N VAL A 297 41.40 18.98 -9.46
CA VAL A 297 41.04 19.24 -8.05
C VAL A 297 40.06 18.16 -7.58
N ARG A 298 39.95 17.98 -6.26
CA ARG A 298 39.04 17.00 -5.64
C ARG A 298 37.89 17.71 -4.93
N ARG A 299 36.65 17.26 -5.17
CA ARG A 299 35.46 17.80 -4.51
C ARG A 299 35.53 17.64 -2.99
N SER A 300 36.01 16.49 -2.51
CA SER A 300 36.15 16.16 -1.08
C SER A 300 37.08 17.11 -0.32
N ARG A 301 37.99 17.81 -1.02
CA ARG A 301 38.93 18.77 -0.43
C ARG A 301 38.39 20.20 -0.36
N GLY A 302 37.17 20.45 -0.86
CA GLY A 302 36.59 21.79 -0.92
C GLY A 302 37.29 22.73 -1.90
N GLU A 303 38.09 22.19 -2.80
CA GLU A 303 38.85 22.94 -3.79
C GLU A 303 37.92 23.49 -4.89
N THR A 304 38.15 24.73 -5.32
CA THR A 304 37.43 25.33 -6.46
C THR A 304 38.31 25.25 -7.70
N PRO A 305 37.85 24.62 -8.81
CA PRO A 305 38.61 24.59 -10.06
C PRO A 305 38.97 26.00 -10.56
N ALA A 306 40.24 26.22 -10.87
CA ALA A 306 40.68 27.41 -11.58
C ALA A 306 40.26 27.35 -13.06
N ALA A 307 40.40 28.46 -13.79
CA ALA A 307 40.05 28.53 -15.22
C ALA A 307 40.81 27.50 -16.08
N GLY A 308 42.05 27.16 -15.70
CA GLY A 308 42.89 26.16 -16.39
C GLY A 308 42.79 24.74 -15.83
N THR A 309 41.91 24.47 -14.86
CA THR A 309 41.71 23.11 -14.33
C THR A 309 41.00 22.26 -15.37
N ALA A 310 41.61 21.13 -15.74
CA ALA A 310 41.12 20.22 -16.76
C ALA A 310 40.10 19.21 -16.20
N VAL A 311 40.31 18.71 -14.98
CA VAL A 311 39.47 17.68 -14.36
C VAL A 311 39.01 18.10 -12.96
N LEU A 312 37.74 17.89 -12.65
CA LEU A 312 37.22 17.89 -11.29
C LEU A 312 36.83 16.45 -10.95
N LEU A 313 37.53 15.86 -9.98
CA LEU A 313 37.15 14.58 -9.42
C LEU A 313 36.03 14.80 -8.39
N ALA A 314 34.82 14.36 -8.71
CA ALA A 314 33.67 14.40 -7.83
C ALA A 314 33.65 13.16 -6.92
N ASP A 315 34.55 13.14 -5.94
CA ASP A 315 34.77 12.06 -4.97
C ASP A 315 33.93 12.20 -3.70
N THR A 316 32.66 12.55 -3.88
CA THR A 316 31.66 12.70 -2.82
C THR A 316 30.34 12.06 -3.26
N MET A 317 29.60 11.50 -2.30
CA MET A 317 28.38 10.75 -2.60
C MET A 317 27.16 11.66 -2.62
N GLY A 318 26.23 11.38 -3.55
CA GLY A 318 24.93 12.04 -3.62
C GLY A 318 24.89 13.37 -4.39
N GLU A 319 26.00 13.80 -4.99
CA GLU A 319 26.07 15.08 -5.73
C GLU A 319 25.91 14.94 -7.26
N LEU A 320 25.64 13.74 -7.79
CA LEU A 320 25.58 13.50 -9.24
C LEU A 320 24.57 14.38 -9.98
N GLY A 321 23.37 14.57 -9.40
CA GLY A 321 22.36 15.46 -9.94
C GLY A 321 22.84 16.91 -10.05
N THR A 322 23.61 17.39 -9.07
CA THR A 322 24.23 18.72 -9.09
C THR A 322 25.18 18.87 -10.28
N TRP A 323 26.01 17.85 -10.55
CA TRP A 323 26.91 17.89 -11.70
C TRP A 323 26.16 17.90 -13.03
N TYR A 324 25.12 17.08 -13.17
CA TYR A 324 24.28 17.08 -14.37
C TYR A 324 23.59 18.43 -14.62
N LEU A 325 23.17 19.15 -13.58
CA LEU A 325 22.60 20.50 -13.75
C LEU A 325 23.56 21.46 -14.45
N HIS A 326 24.87 21.30 -14.29
CA HIS A 326 25.90 22.16 -14.89
C HIS A 326 26.50 21.61 -16.19
N ALA A 327 26.20 20.36 -16.56
CA ALA A 327 26.77 19.74 -17.75
C ALA A 327 26.36 20.45 -19.06
N SER A 328 27.27 20.45 -20.03
CA SER A 328 26.91 20.67 -21.44
C SER A 328 26.48 19.34 -22.07
N VAL A 329 27.27 18.29 -21.86
CA VAL A 329 27.01 16.91 -22.33
C VAL A 329 27.30 15.94 -21.18
N CYS A 330 26.46 14.91 -21.05
CA CYS A 330 26.67 13.86 -20.06
C CYS A 330 27.09 12.55 -20.73
N PHE A 331 28.07 11.86 -20.16
CA PHE A 331 28.33 10.45 -20.45
C PHE A 331 27.84 9.60 -19.29
N ILE A 332 27.06 8.55 -19.60
CA ILE A 332 26.53 7.64 -18.61
C ILE A 332 27.45 6.41 -18.56
N GLY A 333 28.21 6.28 -17.46
CA GLY A 333 29.21 5.23 -17.29
C GLY A 333 28.64 3.82 -17.13
N GLY A 334 29.55 2.85 -16.91
CA GLY A 334 29.27 1.43 -16.94
C GLY A 334 28.80 0.93 -18.32
N SER A 335 28.97 1.73 -19.37
CA SER A 335 28.37 1.51 -20.68
C SER A 335 29.40 1.25 -21.77
N LEU A 336 30.64 1.76 -21.63
CA LEU A 336 31.77 1.40 -22.48
C LEU A 336 32.45 0.10 -22.04
N VAL A 337 32.16 -0.35 -20.83
CA VAL A 337 32.61 -1.61 -20.24
C VAL A 337 31.41 -2.54 -20.03
N PRO A 338 31.58 -3.87 -19.92
CA PRO A 338 30.48 -4.83 -19.87
C PRO A 338 29.76 -4.87 -18.50
N ILE A 339 29.47 -3.70 -17.94
CA ILE A 339 28.69 -3.51 -16.72
C ILE A 339 27.19 -3.42 -17.03
N GLY A 340 26.79 -2.79 -18.15
CA GLY A 340 25.39 -2.75 -18.60
C GLY A 340 24.71 -1.38 -18.56
N GLY A 341 25.46 -0.33 -18.24
CA GLY A 341 25.03 1.07 -18.18
C GLY A 341 24.36 1.44 -16.86
N HIS A 342 24.31 2.75 -16.59
CA HIS A 342 23.56 3.34 -15.48
C HIS A 342 22.33 4.11 -15.96
N ASN A 343 21.58 4.71 -15.03
CA ASN A 343 20.37 5.45 -15.32
C ASN A 343 20.67 6.82 -15.97
N ALA A 344 20.17 7.05 -17.18
CA ALA A 344 20.32 8.31 -17.90
C ALA A 344 19.28 9.38 -17.52
N LEU A 345 18.22 9.01 -16.80
CA LEU A 345 17.06 9.90 -16.56
C LEU A 345 17.40 11.17 -15.78
N GLU A 346 18.32 11.10 -14.81
CA GLU A 346 18.72 12.27 -14.02
C GLU A 346 19.36 13.35 -14.91
N ALA A 347 20.23 12.96 -15.85
CA ALA A 347 20.85 13.86 -16.82
C ALA A 347 19.80 14.46 -17.78
N MET A 348 18.90 13.61 -18.29
CA MET A 348 17.84 14.05 -19.20
C MET A 348 16.85 15.00 -18.53
N ALA A 349 16.52 14.76 -17.25
CA ALA A 349 15.67 15.64 -16.45
C ALA A 349 16.28 17.04 -16.27
N CYS A 350 17.62 17.12 -16.26
CA CYS A 350 18.37 18.38 -16.29
C CYS A 350 18.47 19.01 -17.70
N ALA A 351 17.70 18.51 -18.68
CA ALA A 351 17.75 18.89 -20.08
C ALA A 351 19.14 18.71 -20.71
N ARG A 352 19.89 17.67 -20.28
CA ARG A 352 21.23 17.38 -20.80
C ARG A 352 21.21 16.21 -21.77
N PRO A 353 21.81 16.36 -22.95
CA PRO A 353 21.94 15.25 -23.88
C PRO A 353 22.96 14.24 -23.35
N VAL A 354 22.73 12.97 -23.69
CA VAL A 354 23.50 11.86 -23.10
C VAL A 354 24.25 11.06 -24.17
N LEU A 355 25.47 10.67 -23.85
CA LEU A 355 26.28 9.71 -24.59
C LEU A 355 26.46 8.47 -23.73
N PHE A 356 26.53 7.30 -24.36
CA PHE A 356 26.68 6.03 -23.67
C PHE A 356 27.27 4.97 -24.58
N GLY A 357 27.92 3.98 -23.98
CA GLY A 357 28.59 2.90 -24.68
C GLY A 357 27.68 1.77 -25.19
N PRO A 358 28.24 0.73 -25.80
CA PRO A 358 27.45 -0.37 -26.37
C PRO A 358 26.78 -1.27 -25.31
N HIS A 359 27.30 -1.31 -24.09
CA HIS A 359 26.80 -2.18 -23.03
C HIS A 359 25.65 -1.53 -22.27
N THR A 360 24.41 -1.78 -22.70
CA THR A 360 23.20 -1.09 -22.20
C THR A 360 22.16 -2.02 -21.56
N HIS A 361 22.51 -3.29 -21.33
CA HIS A 361 21.57 -4.35 -20.96
C HIS A 361 20.81 -4.13 -19.63
N HIS A 362 21.28 -3.27 -18.71
CA HIS A 362 20.52 -2.94 -17.50
C HIS A 362 19.36 -1.96 -17.76
N PHE A 363 19.47 -1.12 -18.80
CA PHE A 363 18.50 -0.07 -19.14
C PHE A 363 18.21 -0.04 -20.65
N GLN A 364 18.16 -1.22 -21.30
CA GLN A 364 18.11 -1.36 -22.75
C GLN A 364 17.00 -0.52 -23.40
N GLU A 365 15.77 -0.63 -22.87
CA GLU A 365 14.60 0.12 -23.36
C GLU A 365 14.82 1.63 -23.26
N LEU A 366 15.36 2.10 -22.13
CA LEU A 366 15.62 3.53 -21.93
C LEU A 366 16.65 4.04 -22.95
N TYR A 367 17.73 3.30 -23.18
CA TYR A 367 18.75 3.71 -24.14
C TYR A 367 18.22 3.69 -25.59
N GLN A 368 17.37 2.73 -25.95
CA GLN A 368 16.69 2.71 -27.25
C GLN A 368 15.77 3.92 -27.42
N ASP A 369 14.99 4.27 -26.39
CA ASP A 369 14.13 5.46 -26.40
C ASP A 369 14.94 6.75 -26.51
N VAL A 370 16.10 6.83 -25.83
CA VAL A 370 17.04 7.96 -25.89
C VAL A 370 17.56 8.17 -27.32
N GLU A 371 17.95 7.09 -28.01
CA GLU A 371 18.38 7.14 -29.42
C GLU A 371 17.21 7.56 -30.32
N ALA A 372 16.05 6.91 -30.14
CA ALA A 372 14.87 7.15 -30.97
C ALA A 372 14.32 8.58 -30.85
N CYS A 373 14.39 9.19 -29.66
CA CYS A 373 13.96 10.58 -29.46
C CYS A 373 15.03 11.63 -29.82
N GLY A 374 16.25 11.20 -30.17
CA GLY A 374 17.37 12.06 -30.57
C GLY A 374 18.11 12.73 -29.41
N ALA A 375 17.69 12.48 -28.16
CA ALA A 375 18.26 13.06 -26.95
C ALA A 375 19.69 12.59 -26.65
N GLY A 376 20.11 11.45 -27.21
CA GLY A 376 21.43 10.89 -27.00
C GLY A 376 21.89 9.98 -28.13
N GLU A 377 23.16 9.60 -28.10
CA GLU A 377 23.79 8.74 -29.11
C GLU A 377 24.68 7.68 -28.46
N ARG A 378 24.67 6.47 -29.05
CA ARG A 378 25.58 5.39 -28.67
C ARG A 378 26.95 5.61 -29.30
N VAL A 379 28.00 5.41 -28.51
CA VAL A 379 29.41 5.55 -28.92
C VAL A 379 30.20 4.30 -28.55
N ASP A 380 31.22 3.94 -29.32
CA ASP A 380 31.97 2.69 -29.14
C ASP A 380 33.23 2.84 -28.27
N SER A 381 33.65 4.08 -28.01
CA SER A 381 34.93 4.38 -27.36
C SER A 381 34.91 5.74 -26.68
N ALA A 382 35.78 5.94 -25.68
CA ALA A 382 35.95 7.23 -25.01
C ALA A 382 36.40 8.33 -25.99
N ARG A 383 37.18 7.97 -27.01
CA ARG A 383 37.60 8.90 -28.08
C ARG A 383 36.41 9.38 -28.90
N LEU A 384 35.56 8.46 -29.37
CA LEU A 384 34.35 8.83 -30.12
C LEU A 384 33.36 9.60 -29.26
N MET A 385 33.23 9.22 -27.98
CA MET A 385 32.43 9.96 -26.99
C MET A 385 32.85 11.42 -26.92
N LEU A 386 34.13 11.71 -26.68
CA LEU A 386 34.62 13.07 -26.52
C LEU A 386 34.59 13.85 -27.85
N HIS A 387 34.85 13.18 -28.98
CA HIS A 387 34.70 13.80 -30.31
C HIS A 387 33.25 14.25 -30.54
N THR A 388 32.28 13.37 -30.25
CA THR A 388 30.85 13.67 -30.41
C THR A 388 30.39 14.78 -29.46
N ALA A 389 30.85 14.75 -28.20
CA ALA A 389 30.61 15.83 -27.25
C ALA A 389 31.17 17.17 -27.74
N ALA A 390 32.40 17.17 -28.28
CA ALA A 390 33.03 18.37 -28.85
C ALA A 390 32.27 18.91 -30.06
N GLN A 391 31.72 18.05 -30.92
CA GLN A 391 30.87 18.44 -32.04
C GLN A 391 29.57 19.09 -31.55
N TRP A 392 28.87 18.46 -30.61
CA TRP A 392 27.63 19.01 -30.05
C TRP A 392 27.87 20.35 -29.36
N MET A 393 28.94 20.50 -28.58
CA MET A 393 29.26 21.77 -27.92
C MET A 393 29.62 22.90 -28.90
N ARG A 394 30.09 22.56 -30.10
CA ARG A 394 30.40 23.53 -31.16
C ARG A 394 29.14 24.09 -31.82
N ASP A 395 28.14 23.22 -32.05
CA ASP A 395 26.83 23.60 -32.57
C ASP A 395 25.82 23.81 -31.42
N LYS A 396 25.73 25.07 -30.95
CA LYS A 396 24.81 25.44 -29.87
C LYS A 396 23.35 25.09 -30.18
N ALA A 397 22.92 25.17 -31.44
CA ALA A 397 21.54 24.87 -31.81
C ALA A 397 21.25 23.38 -31.75
N LEU A 398 22.21 22.53 -32.17
CA LEU A 398 22.14 21.09 -31.99
C LEU A 398 22.11 20.71 -30.50
N LEU A 399 23.01 21.28 -29.70
CA LEU A 399 23.08 21.00 -28.25
C LEU A 399 21.77 21.34 -27.54
N GLN A 400 21.21 22.52 -27.80
CA GLN A 400 19.93 22.96 -27.24
C GLN A 400 18.78 22.04 -27.67
N ARG A 401 18.75 21.64 -28.96
CA ARG A 401 17.72 20.74 -29.48
C ARG A 401 17.75 19.37 -28.79
N LYS A 402 18.94 18.77 -28.65
CA LYS A 402 19.08 17.47 -27.96
C LYS A 402 18.72 17.58 -26.48
N GLY A 403 19.11 18.67 -25.82
CA GLY A 403 18.70 18.95 -24.44
C GLY A 403 17.19 19.10 -24.28
N GLN A 404 16.52 19.77 -25.23
CA GLN A 404 15.07 19.89 -25.24
C GLN A 404 14.40 18.54 -25.50
N GLN A 405 14.90 17.72 -26.43
CA GLN A 405 14.41 16.36 -26.66
C GLN A 405 14.53 15.48 -25.41
N ALA A 406 15.63 15.59 -24.67
CA ALA A 406 15.83 14.89 -23.41
C ALA A 406 14.78 15.31 -22.37
N ARG A 407 14.56 16.62 -22.23
CA ARG A 407 13.54 17.18 -21.33
C ARG A 407 12.13 16.76 -21.72
N ASP A 408 11.78 16.86 -22.99
CA ASP A 408 10.45 16.51 -23.52
C ASP A 408 10.16 15.03 -23.38
N PHE A 409 11.17 14.17 -23.52
CA PHE A 409 11.05 12.74 -23.23
C PHE A 409 10.69 12.50 -21.75
N VAL A 410 11.43 13.10 -20.82
CA VAL A 410 11.16 12.96 -19.38
C VAL A 410 9.77 13.51 -19.02
N LEU A 411 9.44 14.72 -19.47
CA LEU A 411 8.15 15.36 -19.18
C LEU A 411 6.95 14.56 -19.72
N ARG A 412 7.08 13.94 -20.90
CA ARG A 412 6.01 13.07 -21.45
C ARG A 412 5.78 11.81 -20.62
N GLN A 413 6.83 11.29 -20.00
CA GLN A 413 6.75 10.08 -19.17
C GLN A 413 6.33 10.38 -17.73
N GLN A 414 6.45 11.64 -17.29
CA GLN A 414 6.04 12.10 -15.97
C GLN A 414 4.51 12.05 -15.74
N GLY A 415 4.12 12.14 -14.46
CA GLY A 415 2.74 12.08 -14.00
C GLY A 415 2.23 10.66 -13.79
N SER A 416 3.11 9.66 -13.82
CA SER A 416 2.74 8.26 -13.59
C SER A 416 2.18 8.04 -12.19
N SER A 417 2.73 8.72 -11.18
CA SER A 417 2.27 8.68 -9.79
C SER A 417 0.83 9.18 -9.66
N GLN A 418 0.50 10.30 -10.31
CA GLN A 418 -0.85 10.88 -10.30
C GLN A 418 -1.85 10.04 -11.08
N ARG A 419 -1.49 9.53 -12.26
CA ARG A 419 -2.34 8.61 -13.02
C ARG A 419 -2.58 7.30 -12.25
N SER A 420 -1.54 6.78 -11.60
CA SER A 420 -1.64 5.60 -10.73
C SER A 420 -2.54 5.87 -9.53
N LEU A 421 -2.40 7.02 -8.87
CA LEU A 421 -3.28 7.45 -7.77
C LEU A 421 -4.75 7.55 -8.22
N GLN A 422 -5.01 8.12 -9.40
CA GLN A 422 -6.36 8.18 -9.97
C GLN A 422 -6.93 6.78 -10.23
N ALA A 423 -6.12 5.86 -10.75
CA ALA A 423 -6.51 4.46 -10.94
C ALA A 423 -6.80 3.77 -9.60
N LEU A 424 -5.97 4.01 -8.58
CA LEU A 424 -6.17 3.51 -7.22
C LEU A 424 -7.43 4.09 -6.57
N ARG A 425 -7.78 5.36 -6.82
CA ARG A 425 -8.99 6.01 -6.28
C ARG A 425 -10.27 5.27 -6.67
N GLN A 426 -10.30 4.60 -7.82
CA GLN A 426 -11.47 3.81 -8.24
C GLN A 426 -11.68 2.54 -7.41
N VAL A 427 -10.61 2.01 -6.81
CA VAL A 427 -10.62 0.76 -6.01
C VAL A 427 -10.47 1.04 -4.51
N TRP A 428 -9.93 2.20 -4.15
CA TRP A 428 -9.90 2.72 -2.79
C TRP A 428 -11.31 3.17 -2.39
N ALA A 429 -11.96 2.41 -1.51
CA ALA A 429 -13.39 2.53 -1.24
C ALA A 429 -13.78 2.89 0.21
N PRO A 430 -13.07 3.72 1.01
CA PRO A 430 -13.77 4.50 2.01
C PRO A 430 -14.58 5.59 1.28
N MET A 431 -15.90 5.62 1.48
CA MET A 431 -16.74 6.70 0.93
C MET A 431 -16.51 8.03 1.67
N ARG A 432 -16.07 7.93 2.93
CA ARG A 432 -15.80 9.06 3.82
C ARG A 432 -14.49 8.82 4.58
N PRO A 433 -13.33 8.95 3.92
CA PRO A 433 -12.01 8.70 4.50
C PRO A 433 -11.75 9.52 5.78
N GLU A 434 -12.28 10.73 5.87
CA GLU A 434 -12.23 11.62 7.03
C GLU A 434 -12.88 11.02 8.29
N ARG A 435 -13.72 9.99 8.13
CA ARG A 435 -14.34 9.25 9.26
C ARG A 435 -13.48 8.09 9.78
N LEU A 436 -12.25 7.94 9.29
CA LEU A 436 -11.28 6.93 9.73
C LEU A 436 -10.11 7.57 10.50
N ALA A 437 -10.39 8.40 11.50
CA ALA A 437 -9.35 8.88 12.39
C ALA A 437 -8.54 7.69 12.96
N PRO A 438 -7.19 7.75 13.01
CA PRO A 438 -6.37 6.64 13.49
C PRO A 438 -6.78 6.24 14.92
N ALA A 439 -7.12 4.96 15.10
CA ALA A 439 -7.45 4.46 16.43
C ALA A 439 -6.21 4.48 17.32
N ARG A 440 -6.39 4.90 18.57
CA ARG A 440 -5.34 4.90 19.59
C ARG A 440 -5.41 3.62 20.42
N ALA A 441 -4.26 3.21 20.95
CA ALA A 441 -4.17 2.12 21.91
C ALA A 441 -3.59 2.62 23.23
N SER A 442 -4.14 2.14 24.34
CA SER A 442 -3.55 2.28 25.67
C SER A 442 -3.48 0.92 26.35
N THR A 443 -2.48 0.73 27.23
CA THR A 443 -2.33 -0.52 27.98
C THR A 443 -2.23 -0.31 29.51
N PRO A 444 -3.24 0.30 30.15
CA PRO A 444 -3.23 0.52 31.60
C PRO A 444 -3.38 -0.80 32.35
N ALA A 445 -2.55 -1.03 33.37
CA ALA A 445 -2.66 -2.15 34.32
C ALA A 445 -2.87 -3.55 33.65
N GLY A 446 -2.18 -3.82 32.53
CA GLY A 446 -2.26 -5.10 31.82
C GLY A 446 -3.51 -5.30 30.95
N GLN A 447 -4.37 -4.27 30.84
CA GLN A 447 -5.51 -4.23 29.92
C GLN A 447 -5.04 -3.71 28.55
N THR A 448 -5.76 -4.01 27.48
CA THR A 448 -5.53 -3.40 26.17
C THR A 448 -6.82 -2.71 25.75
N ILE A 449 -6.77 -1.40 25.56
CA ILE A 449 -7.90 -0.57 25.17
C ILE A 449 -7.60 0.05 23.82
N TRP A 450 -8.54 -0.06 22.87
CA TRP A 450 -8.52 0.67 21.61
C TRP A 450 -9.67 1.69 21.62
N PHE A 451 -9.44 2.88 21.10
CA PHE A 451 -10.48 3.91 21.06
C PHE A 451 -10.35 4.82 19.85
N ASP A 452 -11.47 5.43 19.48
CA ASP A 452 -11.54 6.46 18.45
C ASP A 452 -11.36 7.84 19.11
N PRO A 453 -10.26 8.56 18.81
CA PRO A 453 -9.97 9.85 19.45
C PRO A 453 -10.96 10.96 19.09
N THR A 454 -11.82 10.76 18.08
CA THR A 454 -12.88 11.70 17.73
C THR A 454 -14.12 11.55 18.61
N GLN A 455 -14.24 10.42 19.32
CA GLN A 455 -15.38 10.11 20.19
C GLN A 455 -15.04 10.33 21.67
N VAL A 456 -13.80 10.02 22.06
CA VAL A 456 -13.28 10.19 23.42
C VAL A 456 -11.82 10.63 23.38
N VAL A 457 -11.43 11.59 24.22
CA VAL A 457 -10.06 12.11 24.28
C VAL A 457 -9.11 11.04 24.83
N GLU A 458 -9.54 10.35 25.88
CA GLU A 458 -8.84 9.24 26.50
C GLU A 458 -9.81 8.16 26.98
N ALA A 459 -9.53 6.90 26.67
CA ALA A 459 -10.32 5.77 27.15
C ALA A 459 -9.67 5.12 28.38
N LEU A 460 -10.17 5.51 29.56
CA LEU A 460 -9.75 4.93 30.85
C LEU A 460 -10.55 3.65 31.18
N PRO A 461 -10.02 2.74 32.04
CA PRO A 461 -10.73 1.52 32.45
C PRO A 461 -12.14 1.78 33.02
N ALA A 462 -12.37 2.95 33.64
CA ALA A 462 -13.66 3.35 34.19
C ALA A 462 -14.79 3.46 33.16
N LEU A 463 -14.46 3.75 31.88
CA LEU A 463 -15.42 3.80 30.78
C LEU A 463 -16.13 2.45 30.55
N PHE A 464 -15.50 1.37 30.98
CA PHE A 464 -15.99 0.00 30.82
C PHE A 464 -16.52 -0.59 32.14
N THR A 465 -16.84 0.26 33.11
CA THR A 465 -17.50 -0.11 34.35
C THR A 465 -18.98 0.25 34.22
N PRO A 466 -19.91 -0.71 34.39
CA PRO A 466 -21.34 -0.40 34.39
C PRO A 466 -21.67 0.62 35.49
N PRO A 467 -22.63 1.54 35.28
CA PRO A 467 -23.13 2.39 36.34
C PRO A 467 -23.71 1.55 37.48
N PRO A 468 -23.62 2.02 38.74
CA PRO A 468 -24.12 1.28 39.91
C PRO A 468 -25.65 1.15 39.96
N ASP A 469 -26.41 2.00 39.25
CA ASP A 469 -27.87 1.96 39.18
C ASP A 469 -28.40 1.17 37.97
N ASP A 470 -29.36 0.29 38.21
CA ASP A 470 -30.08 -0.49 37.18
C ASP A 470 -30.91 0.39 36.22
N SER A 471 -31.13 1.68 36.56
CA SER A 471 -31.82 2.66 35.69
C SER A 471 -31.07 2.94 34.37
N ALA A 472 -29.77 2.62 34.32
CA ALA A 472 -28.94 2.74 33.13
C ALA A 472 -28.93 1.46 32.26
N ALA A 473 -29.59 0.39 32.69
CA ALA A 473 -29.71 -0.84 31.91
C ALA A 473 -30.65 -0.63 30.72
N LEU A 474 -30.16 -0.92 29.51
CA LEU A 474 -30.98 -0.91 28.30
C LEU A 474 -31.66 -2.27 28.15
N ALA A 475 -32.96 -2.24 27.81
CA ALA A 475 -33.72 -3.44 27.48
C ALA A 475 -33.25 -4.04 26.15
N THR A 476 -32.15 -4.79 26.16
CA THR A 476 -31.70 -5.56 25.00
C THR A 476 -32.43 -6.90 24.94
N GLY A 477 -33.18 -7.14 23.87
CA GLY A 477 -34.01 -8.34 23.73
C GLY A 477 -33.22 -9.64 23.84
N SER A 478 -33.64 -10.54 24.75
CA SER A 478 -33.28 -11.97 24.89
C SER A 478 -31.80 -12.41 24.90
N GLY A 479 -30.85 -11.49 24.74
CA GLY A 479 -29.41 -11.75 24.80
C GLY A 479 -28.90 -11.80 26.24
N ARG A 480 -27.88 -12.63 26.49
CA ARG A 480 -27.31 -12.86 27.85
C ARG A 480 -26.34 -11.77 28.33
N GLY A 481 -26.14 -10.71 27.55
CA GLY A 481 -25.30 -9.55 27.89
C GLY A 481 -26.19 -8.33 28.12
N GLN A 482 -26.17 -7.78 29.33
CA GLN A 482 -26.80 -6.50 29.63
C GLN A 482 -26.02 -5.40 28.90
N ALA A 483 -26.73 -4.50 28.23
CA ALA A 483 -26.16 -3.28 27.68
C ALA A 483 -26.44 -2.14 28.66
N HIS A 484 -25.45 -1.30 28.91
CA HIS A 484 -25.56 -0.19 29.86
C HIS A 484 -25.30 1.13 29.14
N ARG A 485 -26.07 2.15 29.46
CA ARG A 485 -25.76 3.53 29.06
C ARG A 485 -24.53 4.02 29.82
N VAL A 486 -23.61 4.68 29.12
CA VAL A 486 -22.42 5.32 29.69
C VAL A 486 -22.27 6.74 29.15
N ALA A 487 -21.80 7.67 29.97
CA ALA A 487 -21.49 9.02 29.52
C ALA A 487 -20.18 9.04 28.73
N LEU A 488 -20.13 9.82 27.65
CA LEU A 488 -18.93 10.06 26.84
C LEU A 488 -18.57 11.55 26.89
N ASP A 489 -17.35 11.90 26.50
CA ASP A 489 -16.95 13.32 26.33
C ASP A 489 -17.91 14.05 25.38
N HIS A 490 -18.41 13.33 24.37
CA HIS A 490 -19.33 13.83 23.35
C HIS A 490 -20.56 12.91 23.25
N GLY A 491 -21.56 13.13 24.12
CA GLY A 491 -22.84 12.43 24.08
C GLY A 491 -22.91 11.20 24.99
N GLU A 492 -23.69 10.19 24.59
CA GLU A 492 -23.88 8.94 25.33
C GLU A 492 -23.37 7.74 24.52
N GLY A 493 -22.96 6.69 25.24
CA GLY A 493 -22.51 5.42 24.70
C GLY A 493 -23.30 4.23 25.24
N VAL A 494 -23.17 3.10 24.56
CA VAL A 494 -23.72 1.82 24.95
C VAL A 494 -22.56 0.86 25.23
N LEU A 495 -22.36 0.53 26.50
CA LEU A 495 -21.40 -0.47 26.98
C LEU A 495 -22.00 -1.87 26.87
N ARG A 496 -21.25 -2.79 26.25
CA ARG A 496 -21.59 -4.21 26.18
C ARG A 496 -20.40 -5.06 26.60
N HIS A 497 -20.69 -6.03 27.46
CA HIS A 497 -19.74 -7.03 27.92
C HIS A 497 -19.97 -8.37 27.21
N TYR A 498 -18.93 -8.94 26.57
CA TYR A 498 -19.08 -10.14 25.74
C TYR A 498 -19.03 -11.43 26.56
N ARG A 499 -20.16 -12.13 26.65
CA ARG A 499 -20.23 -13.46 27.29
C ARG A 499 -20.11 -14.61 26.28
N ARG A 500 -19.58 -15.75 26.70
CA ARG A 500 -19.50 -17.00 25.91
C ARG A 500 -20.87 -17.69 25.86
N GLY A 501 -21.17 -18.31 24.71
CA GLY A 501 -22.38 -19.12 24.50
C GLY A 501 -22.06 -20.58 24.13
N GLY A 502 -23.09 -21.44 24.07
CA GLY A 502 -22.96 -22.86 23.74
C GLY A 502 -22.47 -23.73 24.91
N LEU A 503 -22.15 -25.01 24.65
CA LEU A 503 -21.69 -25.98 25.66
C LEU A 503 -20.48 -25.49 26.49
N MET A 504 -19.62 -24.66 25.91
CA MET A 504 -18.44 -24.09 26.58
C MET A 504 -18.77 -23.02 27.63
N ALA A 505 -19.99 -22.46 27.60
CA ALA A 505 -20.45 -21.53 28.63
C ALA A 505 -20.66 -22.21 30.00
N ARG A 506 -20.83 -23.55 30.03
CA ARG A 506 -20.91 -24.34 31.27
C ARG A 506 -19.56 -24.46 31.99
N LEU A 507 -18.44 -24.25 31.28
CA LEU A 507 -17.08 -24.37 31.82
C LEU A 507 -16.43 -23.00 32.08
N SER A 508 -16.69 -21.99 31.25
CA SER A 508 -16.31 -20.60 31.53
C SER A 508 -17.24 -19.64 30.78
N PRO A 509 -18.18 -18.98 31.48
CA PRO A 509 -19.16 -18.08 30.84
C PRO A 509 -18.54 -16.78 30.33
N ASP A 510 -17.34 -16.41 30.80
CA ASP A 510 -16.75 -15.08 30.59
C ASP A 510 -15.35 -15.10 29.93
N ARG A 511 -14.53 -16.15 30.13
CA ARG A 511 -13.13 -16.10 29.69
C ARG A 511 -12.89 -16.76 28.35
N TYR A 512 -12.22 -16.06 27.43
CA TYR A 512 -11.80 -16.56 26.12
C TYR A 512 -10.32 -17.02 26.09
N LEU A 513 -10.06 -18.27 25.69
CA LEU A 513 -8.70 -18.83 25.62
C LEU A 513 -7.85 -18.23 24.49
N GLY A 514 -6.58 -17.93 24.79
CA GLY A 514 -5.46 -17.94 23.83
C GLY A 514 -5.48 -16.96 22.65
N ARG A 515 -6.31 -15.91 22.66
CA ARG A 515 -6.37 -14.93 21.56
C ARG A 515 -5.50 -13.70 21.82
N SER A 516 -4.79 -13.25 20.79
CA SER A 516 -4.14 -11.94 20.74
C SER A 516 -5.19 -10.81 20.86
N PRO A 517 -4.86 -9.62 21.40
CA PRO A 517 -5.79 -8.48 21.46
C PRO A 517 -6.43 -8.18 20.11
N LEU A 518 -5.64 -8.28 19.03
CA LEU A 518 -6.06 -8.15 17.63
C LEU A 518 -7.15 -9.15 17.17
N SER A 519 -7.47 -10.17 17.97
CA SER A 519 -8.44 -11.23 17.63
C SER A 519 -9.55 -11.39 18.68
N SER A 520 -9.61 -10.47 19.64
CA SER A 520 -10.72 -10.33 20.59
C SER A 520 -12.03 -10.00 19.85
N ARG A 521 -13.18 -10.42 20.39
CA ARG A 521 -14.48 -10.07 19.81
C ARG A 521 -14.70 -8.56 19.76
N ALA A 522 -14.41 -7.87 20.87
CA ALA A 522 -14.56 -6.42 20.96
C ALA A 522 -13.71 -5.68 19.91
N MET A 523 -12.44 -6.04 19.76
CA MET A 523 -11.56 -5.43 18.77
C MET A 523 -11.97 -5.72 17.32
N ASN A 524 -12.48 -6.93 17.05
CA ASN A 524 -13.00 -7.28 15.72
C ASN A 524 -14.25 -6.46 15.39
N GLU A 525 -15.20 -6.33 16.33
CA GLU A 525 -16.39 -5.51 16.12
C GLU A 525 -16.03 -4.03 15.99
N PHE A 526 -15.15 -3.50 16.85
CA PHE A 526 -14.65 -2.13 16.77
C PHE A 526 -14.05 -1.83 15.39
N THR A 527 -13.19 -2.72 14.88
CA THR A 527 -12.56 -2.55 13.56
C THR A 527 -13.56 -2.69 12.42
N LEU A 528 -14.51 -3.62 12.53
CA LEU A 528 -15.60 -3.74 11.56
C LEU A 528 -16.43 -2.45 11.51
N LEU A 529 -16.92 -1.96 12.65
CA LEU A 529 -17.72 -0.74 12.73
C LEU A 529 -16.98 0.47 12.16
N ARG A 530 -15.67 0.63 12.43
CA ARG A 530 -14.86 1.70 11.80
C ARG A 530 -14.92 1.62 10.28
N ARG A 531 -14.75 0.41 9.72
CA ARG A 531 -14.87 0.16 8.28
C ARG A 531 -16.28 0.46 7.74
N LEU A 532 -17.33 0.01 8.44
CA LEU A 532 -18.72 0.24 8.05
C LEU A 532 -19.09 1.74 8.08
N ARG A 533 -18.57 2.50 9.05
CA ARG A 533 -18.74 3.96 9.15
C ARG A 533 -18.03 4.71 8.02
N ALA A 534 -16.84 4.26 7.63
CA ALA A 534 -16.12 4.78 6.46
C ALA A 534 -16.88 4.51 5.15
N TRP A 535 -17.72 3.48 5.15
CA TRP A 535 -18.65 3.15 4.07
C TRP A 535 -20.00 3.86 4.18
N ASP A 536 -20.15 4.81 5.09
CA ASP A 536 -21.39 5.56 5.35
C ASP A 536 -22.62 4.67 5.61
N LEU A 537 -22.40 3.46 6.14
CA LEU A 537 -23.48 2.54 6.44
C LEU A 537 -24.22 2.96 7.73
N PRO A 538 -25.53 2.65 7.85
CA PRO A 538 -26.36 3.03 8.98
C PRO A 538 -26.07 2.15 10.22
N VAL A 539 -24.89 2.32 10.79
CA VAL A 539 -24.38 1.60 11.95
C VAL A 539 -23.86 2.58 13.00
N PRO A 540 -23.82 2.21 14.29
CA PRO A 540 -23.32 3.09 15.34
C PRO A 540 -21.81 3.35 15.17
N ALA A 541 -21.35 4.50 15.65
CA ALA A 541 -19.92 4.79 15.70
C ALA A 541 -19.25 3.92 16.78
N PRO A 542 -18.10 3.30 16.51
CA PRO A 542 -17.33 2.62 17.55
C PRO A 542 -16.62 3.65 18.41
N VAL A 543 -16.72 3.52 19.73
CA VAL A 543 -16.10 4.47 20.68
C VAL A 543 -14.83 3.86 21.25
N ALA A 544 -14.96 2.70 21.90
CA ALA A 544 -13.82 2.02 22.50
C ALA A 544 -14.03 0.50 22.59
N ALA A 545 -12.94 -0.26 22.64
CA ALA A 545 -12.94 -1.70 22.85
C ALA A 545 -11.84 -2.08 23.83
N ARG A 546 -12.15 -2.96 24.78
CA ARG A 546 -11.23 -3.42 25.82
C ARG A 546 -11.04 -4.93 25.76
N GLN A 547 -9.81 -5.35 26.05
CA GLN A 547 -9.46 -6.72 26.40
C GLN A 547 -8.72 -6.71 27.73
N VAL A 548 -9.21 -7.50 28.70
CA VAL A 548 -8.51 -7.71 29.97
C VAL A 548 -7.95 -9.13 29.97
N ARG A 549 -6.63 -9.27 30.08
CA ARG A 549 -5.97 -10.57 30.17
C ARG A 549 -5.97 -11.07 31.61
N GLY A 550 -6.42 -12.30 31.82
CA GLY A 550 -6.23 -13.03 33.07
C GLY A 550 -5.16 -14.10 32.94
N LEU A 551 -4.91 -14.84 34.02
CA LEU A 551 -4.00 -16.00 34.02
C LEU A 551 -4.39 -17.06 32.97
N ILE A 552 -5.69 -17.26 32.78
CA ILE A 552 -6.24 -18.20 31.79
C ILE A 552 -7.30 -17.46 30.97
N GLY A 553 -6.90 -16.95 29.80
CA GLY A 553 -7.79 -16.31 28.84
C GLY A 553 -7.96 -14.80 29.01
N HIS A 554 -9.03 -14.25 28.42
CA HIS A 554 -9.35 -12.82 28.47
C HIS A 554 -10.85 -12.57 28.50
N THR A 555 -11.25 -11.42 29.03
CA THR A 555 -12.59 -10.85 28.87
C THR A 555 -12.55 -9.73 27.82
N ALA A 556 -13.71 -9.33 27.31
CA ALA A 556 -13.81 -8.30 26.29
C ALA A 556 -15.04 -7.42 26.48
N ASP A 557 -14.88 -6.12 26.24
CA ASP A 557 -15.93 -5.12 26.36
C ASP A 557 -15.88 -4.18 25.16
N ILE A 558 -17.04 -3.67 24.73
CA ILE A 558 -17.12 -2.65 23.69
C ILE A 558 -18.05 -1.52 24.13
N VAL A 559 -17.68 -0.30 23.78
CA VAL A 559 -18.53 0.88 23.85
C VAL A 559 -18.76 1.37 22.42
N VAL A 560 -20.03 1.54 22.06
CA VAL A 560 -20.46 2.14 20.79
C VAL A 560 -21.26 3.39 21.09
N ALA A 561 -21.25 4.38 20.19
CA ALA A 561 -22.02 5.60 20.36
C ALA A 561 -23.51 5.25 20.38
N MET A 562 -24.24 5.85 21.32
CA MET A 562 -25.68 5.72 21.39
C MET A 562 -26.30 6.51 20.23
N ILE A 563 -27.33 5.94 19.61
CA ILE A 563 -28.11 6.63 18.60
C ILE A 563 -29.25 7.32 19.34
N PRO A 564 -29.32 8.67 19.33
CA PRO A 564 -30.27 9.40 20.16
C PRO A 564 -31.71 9.17 19.69
N GLN A 565 -32.65 9.16 20.64
CA GLN A 565 -34.08 9.08 20.36
C GLN A 565 -34.50 7.88 19.49
N THR A 566 -33.77 6.76 19.59
CA THR A 566 -34.13 5.54 18.86
C THR A 566 -34.99 4.60 19.68
N ARG A 567 -35.90 3.91 19.00
CA ARG A 567 -36.60 2.73 19.51
C ARG A 567 -36.27 1.52 18.63
N ASN A 568 -36.22 0.33 19.24
CA ASN A 568 -36.08 -0.89 18.45
C ASN A 568 -37.42 -1.34 17.87
N VAL A 569 -37.39 -2.07 16.75
CA VAL A 569 -38.60 -2.53 16.05
C VAL A 569 -39.51 -3.36 16.96
N ALA A 570 -38.93 -4.20 17.83
CA ALA A 570 -39.74 -4.99 18.77
C ALA A 570 -40.48 -4.12 19.81
N GLN A 571 -39.86 -3.06 20.32
CA GLN A 571 -40.50 -2.09 21.22
C GLN A 571 -41.61 -1.33 20.49
N ALA A 572 -41.32 -0.81 19.30
CA ALA A 572 -42.31 -0.11 18.50
C ALA A 572 -43.56 -0.97 18.23
N LEU A 573 -43.35 -2.24 17.86
CA LEU A 573 -44.44 -3.19 17.61
C LEU A 573 -45.21 -3.61 18.87
N SER A 574 -44.63 -3.46 20.07
CA SER A 574 -45.38 -3.65 21.32
C SER A 574 -46.31 -2.48 21.64
N GLU A 575 -46.06 -1.29 21.10
CA GLU A 575 -46.88 -0.09 21.30
C GLU A 575 -47.92 0.09 20.19
N GLY A 576 -47.60 -0.27 18.95
CA GLY A 576 -48.49 -0.10 17.80
C GLY A 576 -47.91 -0.64 16.49
N PRO A 577 -48.69 -0.67 15.40
CA PRO A 577 -48.19 -1.10 14.09
C PRO A 577 -47.16 -0.10 13.54
N LEU A 578 -46.11 -0.61 12.92
CA LEU A 578 -45.14 0.21 12.18
C LEU A 578 -45.68 0.58 10.78
N PRO A 579 -45.53 1.83 10.32
CA PRO A 579 -45.94 2.25 8.99
C PRO A 579 -45.07 1.61 7.89
N ALA A 580 -45.60 1.56 6.67
CA ALA A 580 -44.90 0.97 5.52
C ALA A 580 -43.54 1.66 5.23
N THR A 581 -43.47 2.98 5.41
CA THR A 581 -42.25 3.78 5.22
C THR A 581 -41.09 3.30 6.11
N ASP A 582 -41.39 2.89 7.34
CA ASP A 582 -40.39 2.44 8.31
C ASP A 582 -39.85 1.05 7.94
N TRP A 583 -40.72 0.15 7.47
CA TRP A 583 -40.32 -1.14 6.92
C TRP A 583 -39.44 -1.00 5.69
N ILE A 584 -39.80 -0.10 4.77
CA ILE A 584 -39.00 0.26 3.60
C ILE A 584 -37.62 0.77 4.02
N ALA A 585 -37.55 1.68 5.01
CA ALA A 585 -36.30 2.21 5.52
C ALA A 585 -35.38 1.10 6.06
N HIS A 586 -35.93 0.13 6.81
CA HIS A 586 -35.18 -1.03 7.27
C HIS A 586 -34.71 -1.93 6.12
N GLY A 587 -35.56 -2.19 5.14
CA GLY A 587 -35.21 -2.93 3.93
C GLY A 587 -34.01 -2.31 3.22
N SER A 588 -34.05 -0.98 3.03
CA SER A 588 -32.96 -0.21 2.43
C SER A 588 -31.67 -0.26 3.28
N ALA A 589 -31.76 -0.11 4.60
CA ALA A 589 -30.60 -0.21 5.49
C ALA A 589 -29.94 -1.60 5.41
N ILE A 590 -30.72 -2.68 5.42
CA ILE A 590 -30.22 -4.06 5.25
C ILE A 590 -29.57 -4.22 3.87
N ARG A 591 -30.19 -3.66 2.83
CA ARG A 591 -29.64 -3.70 1.47
C ARG A 591 -28.27 -3.03 1.37
N GLN A 592 -28.11 -1.85 1.99
CA GLN A 592 -26.84 -1.13 2.02
C GLN A 592 -25.70 -1.99 2.63
N LEU A 593 -25.98 -2.72 3.72
CA LEU A 593 -25.03 -3.67 4.32
C LEU A 593 -24.73 -4.83 3.36
N HIS A 594 -25.77 -5.46 2.80
CA HIS A 594 -25.64 -6.61 1.90
C HIS A 594 -24.90 -6.28 0.60
N ASP A 595 -25.08 -5.09 0.03
CA ASP A 595 -24.34 -4.63 -1.16
C ASP A 595 -22.84 -4.50 -0.89
N ARG A 596 -22.45 -4.23 0.36
CA ARG A 596 -21.06 -4.23 0.83
C ARG A 596 -20.60 -5.57 1.39
N GLN A 597 -21.38 -6.64 1.18
CA GLN A 597 -21.08 -8.00 1.63
C GLN A 597 -20.94 -8.11 3.16
N VAL A 598 -21.66 -7.26 3.91
CA VAL A 598 -21.65 -7.28 5.37
C VAL A 598 -22.66 -8.31 5.85
N PHE A 599 -22.16 -9.40 6.42
CA PHE A 599 -22.96 -10.43 7.04
C PHE A 599 -23.27 -10.07 8.51
N HIS A 600 -24.54 -10.08 8.87
CA HIS A 600 -24.99 -9.88 10.24
C HIS A 600 -25.32 -11.22 10.91
N SER A 601 -24.59 -11.57 11.97
CA SER A 601 -24.67 -12.93 12.56
C SER A 601 -25.99 -13.20 13.28
N ASP A 602 -26.61 -12.14 13.82
CA ASP A 602 -27.87 -12.19 14.56
C ASP A 602 -28.85 -11.08 14.16
N LEU A 603 -29.18 -11.00 12.86
CA LEU A 603 -30.16 -10.01 12.38
C LEU A 603 -31.56 -10.35 12.91
N ASN A 604 -32.09 -9.51 13.79
CA ASN A 604 -33.39 -9.69 14.45
C ASN A 604 -34.07 -8.33 14.75
N CYS A 605 -35.35 -8.35 15.11
CA CYS A 605 -36.14 -7.13 15.35
C CYS A 605 -35.72 -6.28 16.57
N HIS A 606 -34.87 -6.80 17.48
CA HIS A 606 -34.29 -6.01 18.57
C HIS A 606 -33.04 -5.24 18.12
N ASN A 607 -32.40 -5.69 17.04
CA ASN A 607 -31.19 -5.12 16.46
C ASN A 607 -31.47 -4.13 15.32
N LEU A 608 -32.74 -3.86 15.05
CA LEU A 608 -33.19 -2.83 14.11
C LEU A 608 -33.74 -1.65 14.90
N LEU A 609 -33.17 -0.46 14.69
CA LEU A 609 -33.58 0.78 15.35
C LEU A 609 -34.11 1.80 14.34
N LEU A 610 -35.06 2.62 14.76
CA LEU A 610 -35.51 3.80 14.03
C LEU A 610 -35.26 5.03 14.89
N ASP A 611 -34.65 6.07 14.32
CA ASP A 611 -34.56 7.37 14.96
C ASP A 611 -35.80 8.23 14.70
N ALA A 612 -35.87 9.38 15.37
CA ALA A 612 -36.98 10.31 15.26
C ALA A 612 -37.18 10.89 13.84
N GLN A 613 -36.19 10.76 12.96
CA GLN A 613 -36.25 11.20 11.57
C GLN A 613 -36.66 10.07 10.61
N GLY A 614 -37.00 8.88 11.12
CA GLY A 614 -37.39 7.73 10.32
C GLY A 614 -36.21 7.04 9.64
N ARG A 615 -34.96 7.36 10.02
CA ARG A 615 -33.79 6.66 9.50
C ARG A 615 -33.61 5.36 10.26
N ALA A 616 -33.51 4.28 9.50
CA ALA A 616 -33.24 2.94 10.02
C ALA A 616 -31.75 2.75 10.31
N TRP A 617 -31.47 2.11 11.45
CA TRP A 617 -30.13 1.74 11.91
C TRP A 617 -30.08 0.25 12.27
N ILE A 618 -28.89 -0.34 12.12
CA ILE A 618 -28.62 -1.73 12.50
C ILE A 618 -27.53 -1.73 13.57
N VAL A 619 -27.74 -2.49 14.64
CA VAL A 619 -26.83 -2.56 15.80
C VAL A 619 -26.48 -4.01 16.16
N ASP A 620 -25.54 -4.19 17.08
CA ASP A 620 -24.99 -5.48 17.53
C ASP A 620 -24.25 -6.27 16.44
N PHE A 621 -23.01 -5.88 16.20
CA PHE A 621 -22.14 -6.53 15.22
C PHE A 621 -21.29 -7.67 15.81
N ASP A 622 -21.70 -8.31 16.93
CA ASP A 622 -20.96 -9.45 17.46
C ASP A 622 -20.91 -10.58 16.40
N LYS A 623 -19.72 -11.11 16.16
CA LYS A 623 -19.41 -12.13 15.15
C LYS A 623 -19.86 -11.78 13.71
N CYS A 624 -20.14 -10.51 13.44
CA CYS A 624 -20.42 -10.04 12.10
C CYS A 624 -19.12 -9.87 11.32
N GLY A 625 -19.21 -9.65 10.01
CA GLY A 625 -18.03 -9.42 9.19
C GLY A 625 -18.34 -9.31 7.71
N VAL A 626 -17.31 -8.94 6.95
CA VAL A 626 -17.38 -8.90 5.48
C VAL A 626 -17.22 -10.32 4.95
N ARG A 627 -18.28 -10.87 4.36
CA ARG A 627 -18.34 -12.25 3.86
C ARG A 627 -18.74 -12.27 2.38
N PRO A 628 -17.89 -12.80 1.49
CA PRO A 628 -18.27 -12.97 0.08
C PRO A 628 -19.41 -13.98 -0.10
N GLY A 629 -20.33 -13.69 -1.02
CA GLY A 629 -21.39 -14.57 -1.49
C GLY A 629 -22.78 -13.96 -1.36
N GLU A 630 -23.77 -14.61 -1.99
CA GLU A 630 -25.15 -14.11 -2.03
C GLU A 630 -26.12 -14.98 -1.22
N ALA A 631 -25.86 -16.29 -1.09
CA ALA A 631 -26.76 -17.23 -0.40
C ALA A 631 -27.08 -16.82 1.05
N TRP A 632 -26.08 -16.35 1.80
CA TRP A 632 -26.26 -15.96 3.20
C TRP A 632 -27.16 -14.72 3.37
N LYS A 633 -27.37 -13.91 2.32
CA LYS A 633 -28.20 -12.69 2.39
C LYS A 633 -29.66 -13.04 2.61
N GLN A 634 -30.16 -14.07 1.92
CA GLN A 634 -31.51 -14.57 2.12
C GLN A 634 -31.66 -15.20 3.51
N GLU A 635 -30.67 -15.98 3.97
CA GLU A 635 -30.65 -16.53 5.33
C GLU A 635 -30.70 -15.43 6.41
N ASN A 636 -30.11 -14.26 6.17
CA ASN A 636 -30.19 -13.09 7.04
C ASN A 636 -31.60 -12.51 7.12
N LEU A 637 -32.26 -12.31 5.97
CA LEU A 637 -33.65 -11.84 5.90
C LEU A 637 -34.61 -12.84 6.57
N GLU A 638 -34.46 -14.14 6.31
CA GLU A 638 -35.27 -15.19 6.94
C GLU A 638 -35.08 -15.27 8.46
N ARG A 639 -33.86 -14.99 8.95
CA ARG A 639 -33.61 -14.90 10.39
C ARG A 639 -34.39 -13.76 11.04
N LEU A 640 -34.40 -12.59 10.40
CA LEU A 640 -35.19 -11.45 10.86
C LEU A 640 -36.69 -11.78 10.88
N ARG A 641 -37.21 -12.36 9.79
CA ARG A 641 -38.62 -12.78 9.68
C ARG A 641 -39.02 -13.75 10.80
N ARG A 642 -38.17 -14.74 11.09
CA ARG A 642 -38.39 -15.69 12.20
C ARG A 642 -38.39 -15.00 13.56
N SER A 643 -37.58 -13.96 13.76
CA SER A 643 -37.56 -13.21 15.02
C SER A 643 -38.86 -12.46 15.28
N LEU A 644 -39.46 -11.85 14.24
CA LEU A 644 -40.75 -11.16 14.32
C LEU A 644 -41.88 -12.12 14.72
N ARG A 645 -41.99 -13.26 14.02
CA ARG A 645 -42.98 -14.31 14.34
C ARG A 645 -42.81 -14.86 15.75
N LYS A 646 -41.57 -15.02 16.19
CA LYS A 646 -41.24 -15.51 17.53
C LYS A 646 -41.66 -14.53 18.63
N GLU A 647 -41.45 -13.23 18.45
CA GLU A 647 -41.90 -12.22 19.42
C GLU A 647 -43.42 -12.06 19.41
N GLN A 648 -44.08 -12.19 18.25
CA GLN A 648 -45.54 -12.20 18.15
C GLN A 648 -46.18 -13.34 18.98
N GLY A 649 -45.54 -14.50 19.05
CA GLY A 649 -46.00 -15.61 19.90
C GLY A 649 -45.62 -15.49 21.39
N ARG A 650 -44.86 -14.47 21.79
CA ARG A 650 -44.36 -14.28 23.17
C ARG A 650 -44.95 -13.07 23.88
N ARG A 651 -45.26 -12.01 23.13
CA ARG A 651 -45.73 -10.73 23.66
C ARG A 651 -47.14 -10.46 23.15
N HIS A 652 -48.03 -10.08 24.06
CA HIS A 652 -49.37 -9.61 23.72
C HIS A 652 -49.65 -8.33 24.51
N PRO A 653 -49.98 -7.20 23.85
CA PRO A 653 -50.08 -7.01 22.40
C PRO A 653 -48.72 -6.95 21.68
N PHE A 654 -48.69 -7.40 20.41
CA PHE A 654 -47.56 -7.24 19.50
C PHE A 654 -48.09 -7.13 18.06
N HIS A 655 -48.01 -5.92 17.49
CA HIS A 655 -48.71 -5.50 16.28
C HIS A 655 -47.96 -5.85 14.98
N TRP A 656 -47.43 -7.05 14.89
CA TRP A 656 -46.82 -7.57 13.66
C TRP A 656 -47.88 -8.14 12.72
N ASP A 657 -47.84 -7.72 11.45
CA ASP A 657 -48.64 -8.26 10.36
C ASP A 657 -47.70 -8.82 9.29
N GLU A 658 -47.92 -10.08 8.92
CA GLU A 658 -47.11 -10.79 7.95
C GLU A 658 -47.13 -10.12 6.57
N ALA A 659 -48.20 -9.41 6.21
CA ALA A 659 -48.31 -8.65 4.96
C ALA A 659 -47.30 -7.48 4.89
N ARG A 660 -46.85 -6.95 6.04
CA ARG A 660 -45.83 -5.88 6.10
C ARG A 660 -44.43 -6.35 5.72
N TRP A 661 -44.22 -7.66 5.62
CA TRP A 661 -42.96 -8.21 5.12
C TRP A 661 -42.66 -7.75 3.68
N ASP A 662 -43.70 -7.57 2.87
CA ASP A 662 -43.55 -7.09 1.49
C ASP A 662 -43.03 -5.65 1.42
N ASP A 663 -43.42 -4.78 2.38
CA ASP A 663 -42.91 -3.41 2.46
C ASP A 663 -41.41 -3.38 2.78
N LEU A 664 -40.93 -4.28 3.63
CA LEU A 664 -39.49 -4.45 3.88
C LEU A 664 -38.76 -4.95 2.62
N LEU A 665 -39.35 -5.90 1.90
CA LEU A 665 -38.77 -6.42 0.66
C LEU A 665 -38.71 -5.36 -0.45
N LYS A 666 -39.72 -4.48 -0.57
CA LYS A 666 -39.68 -3.32 -1.50
C LYS A 666 -38.47 -2.43 -1.21
N GLY A 667 -38.27 -2.07 0.07
CA GLY A 667 -37.09 -1.30 0.49
C GLY A 667 -35.78 -2.01 0.20
N TYR A 668 -35.73 -3.34 0.35
CA TYR A 668 -34.54 -4.15 0.05
C TYR A 668 -34.24 -4.29 -1.46
N ALA A 669 -35.29 -4.35 -2.28
CA ALA A 669 -35.19 -4.37 -3.74
C ALA A 669 -34.76 -3.01 -4.33
N GLY A 670 -35.01 -1.92 -3.59
CA GLY A 670 -34.80 -0.55 -4.07
C GLY A 670 -35.97 -0.05 -4.92
N GLU A 671 -37.17 -0.59 -4.67
CA GLU A 671 -38.41 -0.32 -5.40
C GLU A 671 -39.30 0.69 -4.67
N ALA A 672 -38.69 1.50 -3.79
CA ALA A 672 -39.37 2.43 -2.90
C ALA A 672 -39.30 3.89 -3.36
#